data_AF-A0A9P6QWB7-F1
#
_entry.id   AF-A0A9P6QWB7-F1
#
_cell.length_a   1.000
_cell.length_b   1.000
_cell.length_c   1.000
_cell.angle_alpha   90.00
_cell.angle_beta   90.00
_cell.angle_gamma   90.00
#
_symmetry.space_group_name_H-M   'P 1'
#
loop_
_entity.id
_entity.type
_entity.pdbx_description
1 polymer ?
#
loop_
_entity_poly.entity_id
_entity_poly.type
_entity_poly.pdbx_seq_one_letter_code
_entity_poly.pdbx_strand_id
1 'polypeptide(L)'
;HSIHQIIKEASLIYCLPTTPLQSFFQTNKLSVQESIYGYIGWIFAQHFLNRLGSEYTSLVNILDSSNSNHQDVLSKMKKRLRTDTFTRDYILEIIKTYPELVKLLYINFAMIHYVNPAVNSLTPTLSYQRLRTDTVLTDEELYEKIRRTTSNSHELMVFESFLIFNKHVLKTNFYQPTKVALSFRMDPSFLPEIEYPTKLFGMFLVIGSEFRGFHLRFRDVARGGIRIIRSRNREAYSINLRSLFDENYALAATQQRKNKDIPEGGSKGTILLDVNQQDKALVAFEKYVDAVLDLLILGETPGIKERIVDLYKKPEILFFGPDEGTADYMDWASAHARERGASFWKAFTTGKSQSLGGIPHDTYGMTTRSVHQYVLGIYRKLGLKEENVAKLQTGGPDGDLGSNEIKISKDKTCGIVDGSGVLYDSEGIDRSELARLAENRLMISNFDISKLSPKGFRVLVDEVNVKLPSGEIIDDGLSFRNNFHLNPMVKTEVFVPCGGRPESVDLQNVGRLLDADNHPRFKYIVEGANLFFTQEARLRLERAGAVVFKDASANKGGVTSSSLEVLAALSFNDEEFAEHMQVTADHIPAFYQEYVKEVQTIIERNAHLEFEALWREHQRTKTPRSILSDDLSLAIVKLNENLQQTSLWDNLALRKVVLEEAFPNMLLKQVGLETLMQRVPENYVRAIFGSYLASRFVYKYGTEPSQFAFFEFISPYSLKAQQ
;
A
#
# COMPACT_ATOMS: atom_id res chain seq x y z
N HIS A 1 18.89 16.48 37.34
CA HIS A 1 18.07 17.01 36.24
C HIS A 1 18.84 17.31 34.95
N SER A 2 20.09 17.84 34.97
CA SER A 2 20.80 18.18 33.71
C SER A 2 21.09 16.97 32.80
N ILE A 3 21.45 15.81 33.36
CA ILE A 3 21.76 14.60 32.58
C ILE A 3 20.57 14.13 31.73
N HIS A 4 19.34 14.14 32.27
CA HIS A 4 18.16 13.69 31.51
C HIS A 4 17.83 14.65 30.36
N GLN A 5 18.00 15.95 30.57
CA GLN A 5 17.85 16.95 29.51
C GLN A 5 18.93 16.79 28.44
N ILE A 6 20.19 16.56 28.85
CA ILE A 6 21.30 16.28 27.93
C ILE A 6 21.02 15.00 27.12
N ILE A 7 20.48 13.94 27.72
CA ILE A 7 20.09 12.72 27.00
C ILE A 7 19.01 13.03 25.96
N LYS A 8 17.96 13.78 26.33
CA LYS A 8 16.91 14.18 25.38
C LYS A 8 17.46 15.01 24.23
N GLU A 9 18.35 15.97 24.48
CA GLU A 9 18.99 16.77 23.44
C GLU A 9 19.97 15.96 22.57
N ALA A 10 20.79 15.10 23.20
CA ALA A 10 21.70 14.20 22.49
C ALA A 10 20.94 13.24 21.59
N SER A 11 19.77 12.76 22.00
CA SER A 11 18.93 11.89 21.17
C SER A 11 18.41 12.59 19.91
N LEU A 12 18.11 13.89 19.98
CA LEU A 12 17.70 14.68 18.81
C LEU A 12 18.86 14.82 17.82
N ILE A 13 20.06 15.09 18.33
CA ILE A 13 21.29 15.15 17.52
C ILE A 13 21.62 13.78 16.92
N TYR A 14 21.42 12.70 17.67
CA TYR A 14 21.61 11.34 17.16
C TYR A 14 20.64 11.02 16.01
N CYS A 15 19.36 11.37 16.14
CA CYS A 15 18.39 11.18 15.07
C CYS A 15 18.71 11.99 13.82
N LEU A 16 19.15 13.25 14.00
CA LEU A 16 19.37 14.22 12.94
C LEU A 16 20.68 14.99 13.19
N PRO A 17 21.84 14.38 12.89
CA PRO A 17 23.15 14.95 13.23
C PRO A 17 23.51 16.19 12.40
N THR A 18 22.90 16.33 11.22
CA THR A 18 23.12 17.44 10.30
C THR A 18 21.79 18.03 9.88
N THR A 19 21.61 19.33 10.12
CA THR A 19 20.44 20.09 9.63
C THR A 19 20.88 21.43 9.05
N PRO A 20 20.11 22.01 8.10
CA PRO A 20 20.38 23.36 7.59
C PRO A 20 20.23 24.48 8.62
N LEU A 21 19.67 24.20 9.81
CA LEU A 21 19.54 25.14 10.93
C LEU A 21 20.63 24.93 12.00
N GLN A 22 21.59 24.02 11.78
CA GLN A 22 22.65 23.69 12.75
C GLN A 22 23.51 24.91 13.13
N SER A 23 23.70 25.86 12.21
CA SER A 23 24.43 27.10 12.50
C SER A 23 23.72 27.98 13.53
N PHE A 24 22.38 27.92 13.62
CA PHE A 24 21.63 28.68 14.61
C PHE A 24 21.78 28.09 16.01
N PHE A 25 21.91 26.76 16.11
CA PHE A 25 22.31 26.11 17.35
C PHE A 25 23.74 26.47 17.75
N GLN A 26 24.70 26.38 16.82
CA GLN A 26 26.12 26.71 17.10
C GLN A 26 26.33 28.16 17.55
N THR A 27 25.47 29.08 17.08
CA THR A 27 25.52 30.52 17.42
C THR A 27 24.59 30.89 18.57
N ASN A 28 23.98 29.93 19.27
CA ASN A 28 23.00 30.14 20.34
C ASN A 28 21.79 31.01 19.95
N LYS A 29 21.46 31.09 18.65
CA LYS A 29 20.23 31.76 18.18
C LYS A 29 18.99 30.92 18.46
N LEU A 30 19.11 29.60 18.30
CA LEU A 30 18.07 28.61 18.61
C LEU A 30 18.66 27.51 19.50
N SER A 31 17.85 26.91 20.37
CA SER A 31 18.22 25.67 21.07
C SER A 31 18.29 24.48 20.10
N VAL A 32 18.83 23.34 20.55
CA VAL A 32 18.80 22.08 19.77
C VAL A 32 17.35 21.71 19.41
N GLN A 33 16.45 21.82 20.39
CA GLN A 33 15.04 21.45 20.21
C GLN A 33 14.36 22.39 19.20
N GLU A 34 14.57 23.70 19.31
CA GLU A 34 14.04 24.69 18.36
C GLU A 34 14.60 24.50 16.95
N SER A 35 15.90 24.20 16.82
CA SER A 35 16.54 23.98 15.52
C SER A 35 16.01 22.73 14.83
N ILE A 36 15.82 21.64 15.59
CA ILE A 36 15.28 20.38 15.08
C ILE A 36 13.79 20.51 14.78
N TYR A 37 13.03 21.21 15.62
CA TYR A 37 11.63 21.57 15.36
C TYR A 37 11.50 22.40 14.08
N GLY A 38 12.33 23.44 13.92
CA GLY A 38 12.36 24.27 12.71
C GLY A 38 12.66 23.46 11.45
N TYR A 39 13.53 22.46 11.57
CA TYR A 39 13.85 21.54 10.48
C TYR A 39 12.66 20.64 10.10
N ILE A 40 11.90 20.18 11.08
CA ILE A 40 10.70 19.36 10.86
C ILE A 40 9.60 20.21 10.22
N GLY A 41 9.38 21.43 10.72
CA GLY A 41 8.43 22.37 10.13
C GLY A 41 8.81 22.72 8.69
N TRP A 42 10.10 22.86 8.38
CA TRP A 42 10.58 23.02 7.00
C TRP A 42 10.22 21.84 6.09
N ILE A 43 10.43 20.60 6.55
CA ILE A 43 10.05 19.38 5.82
C ILE A 43 8.54 19.35 5.61
N PHE A 44 7.76 19.64 6.64
CA PHE A 44 6.30 19.68 6.54
C PHE A 44 5.82 20.73 5.53
N ALA A 45 6.31 21.97 5.63
CA ALA A 45 5.99 23.06 4.71
C ALA A 45 6.40 22.73 3.26
N GLN A 46 7.52 22.03 3.07
CA GLN A 46 7.93 21.57 1.74
C GLN A 46 6.88 20.65 1.08
N HIS A 47 6.17 19.83 1.85
CA HIS A 47 5.15 18.93 1.32
C HIS A 47 3.75 19.55 1.25
N PHE A 48 3.38 20.39 2.22
CA PHE A 48 1.97 20.77 2.44
C PHE A 48 1.67 22.26 2.34
N LEU A 49 2.65 23.10 1.98
CA LEU A 49 2.31 24.47 1.57
C LEU A 49 1.32 24.40 0.42
N ASN A 50 0.12 24.97 0.63
CA ASN A 50 -0.91 25.01 -0.40
C ASN A 50 -0.43 25.91 -1.54
N ARG A 51 -0.16 25.31 -2.69
CA ARG A 51 0.43 25.98 -3.87
C ARG A 51 -0.56 26.15 -5.01
N LEU A 52 -1.81 25.68 -4.83
CA LEU A 52 -2.85 25.78 -5.85
C LEU A 52 -3.76 26.94 -5.47
N GLY A 53 -3.65 28.04 -6.22
CA GLY A 53 -4.47 29.23 -6.05
C GLY A 53 -5.94 29.04 -6.42
N SER A 54 -6.75 30.08 -6.23
CA SER A 54 -8.17 30.12 -6.60
C SER A 54 -8.41 29.76 -8.07
N GLU A 55 -7.46 30.09 -8.94
CA GLU A 55 -7.51 29.90 -10.38
C GLU A 55 -7.48 28.42 -10.76
N TYR A 56 -6.69 27.60 -10.04
CA TYR A 56 -6.66 26.16 -10.25
C TYR A 56 -8.01 25.53 -9.87
N THR A 57 -8.60 25.97 -8.76
CA THR A 57 -9.92 25.50 -8.32
C THR A 57 -11.00 25.87 -9.32
N SER A 58 -10.99 27.09 -9.85
CA SER A 58 -11.90 27.50 -10.92
C SER A 58 -11.73 26.63 -12.17
N LEU A 59 -10.49 26.30 -12.55
CA LEU A 59 -10.21 25.46 -13.70
C LEU A 59 -10.72 24.02 -13.51
N VAL A 60 -10.54 23.43 -12.33
CA VAL A 60 -11.06 22.08 -12.01
C VAL A 60 -12.59 22.06 -12.10
N ASN A 61 -13.28 23.11 -11.63
CA ASN A 61 -14.73 23.18 -11.68
C ASN A 61 -15.30 23.34 -13.10
N ILE A 62 -14.51 23.85 -14.04
CA ILE A 62 -14.89 24.02 -15.46
C ILE A 62 -14.64 22.75 -16.27
N LEU A 63 -13.60 21.99 -15.91
CA LEU A 63 -13.16 20.84 -16.68
C LEU A 63 -13.96 19.58 -16.35
N ASP A 64 -14.37 18.86 -17.39
CA ASP A 64 -15.04 17.57 -17.25
C ASP A 64 -14.10 16.53 -16.61
N SER A 65 -14.46 16.11 -15.40
CA SER A 65 -13.68 15.16 -14.61
C SER A 65 -13.68 13.73 -15.16
N SER A 66 -14.64 13.40 -16.03
CA SER A 66 -14.73 12.10 -16.71
C SER A 66 -13.86 12.03 -17.97
N ASN A 67 -13.31 13.16 -18.42
CA ASN A 67 -12.45 13.25 -19.58
C ASN A 67 -10.97 13.11 -19.19
N SER A 68 -10.33 12.03 -19.64
CA SER A 68 -8.93 11.71 -19.30
C SER A 68 -7.93 12.76 -19.79
N ASN A 69 -8.17 13.44 -20.93
CA ASN A 69 -7.29 14.49 -21.42
C ASN A 69 -7.33 15.73 -20.51
N HIS A 70 -8.51 16.07 -19.98
CA HIS A 70 -8.65 17.19 -19.04
C HIS A 70 -7.93 16.88 -17.72
N GLN A 71 -8.03 15.64 -17.23
CA GLN A 71 -7.35 15.19 -16.02
C GLN A 71 -5.82 15.20 -16.16
N ASP A 72 -5.27 14.77 -17.30
CA ASP A 72 -3.83 14.83 -17.56
C ASP A 72 -3.30 16.27 -17.62
N VAL A 73 -4.03 17.16 -18.30
CA VAL A 73 -3.69 18.59 -18.34
C VAL A 73 -3.73 19.20 -16.94
N LEU A 74 -4.77 18.91 -16.14
CA LEU A 74 -4.88 19.33 -14.75
C LEU A 74 -3.72 18.80 -13.90
N SER A 75 -3.37 17.53 -14.03
CA SER A 75 -2.25 16.89 -13.32
C SER A 75 -0.91 17.55 -13.67
N LYS A 76 -0.65 17.80 -14.96
CA LYS A 76 0.54 18.52 -15.42
C LYS A 76 0.59 19.96 -14.93
N MET A 77 -0.53 20.66 -14.95
CA MET A 77 -0.63 22.04 -14.47
C MET A 77 -0.44 22.12 -12.95
N LYS A 78 -1.05 21.21 -12.20
CA LYS A 78 -0.83 21.02 -10.75
C LYS A 78 0.65 20.83 -10.44
N LYS A 79 1.32 19.93 -11.18
CA LYS A 79 2.76 19.67 -11.02
C LYS A 79 3.61 20.92 -11.26
N ARG A 80 3.29 21.72 -12.29
CA ARG A 80 3.99 22.98 -12.58
C ARG A 80 3.77 24.04 -11.50
N LEU A 81 2.51 24.31 -11.12
CA LEU A 81 2.17 25.29 -10.09
C LEU A 81 2.82 24.97 -8.73
N ARG A 82 2.92 23.69 -8.37
CA ARG A 82 3.65 23.26 -7.18
C ARG A 82 5.17 23.47 -7.27
N THR A 83 5.73 23.53 -8.47
CA THR A 83 7.19 23.64 -8.69
C THR A 83 7.67 25.09 -8.69
N ASP A 84 6.88 26.01 -9.25
CA ASP A 84 7.37 27.35 -9.58
C ASP A 84 7.22 28.40 -8.46
N THR A 85 6.37 28.18 -7.44
CA THR A 85 6.06 29.21 -6.42
C THR A 85 6.90 29.13 -5.14
N PHE A 86 7.18 27.93 -4.61
CA PHE A 86 7.93 27.74 -3.36
C PHE A 86 8.99 26.64 -3.50
N THR A 87 10.25 27.04 -3.70
CA THR A 87 11.38 26.10 -3.71
C THR A 87 11.79 25.74 -2.28
N ARG A 88 12.44 24.58 -2.12
CA ARG A 88 12.96 24.09 -0.83
C ARG A 88 13.89 25.10 -0.17
N ASP A 89 14.78 25.72 -0.96
CA ASP A 89 15.73 26.72 -0.47
C ASP A 89 15.02 28.03 -0.12
N TYR A 90 14.03 28.46 -0.91
CA TYR A 90 13.27 29.67 -0.61
C TYR A 90 12.52 29.56 0.74
N ILE A 91 11.85 28.44 1.01
CA ILE A 91 11.20 28.19 2.31
C ILE A 91 12.24 28.23 3.43
N LEU A 92 13.43 27.65 3.22
CA LEU A 92 14.48 27.64 4.23
C LEU A 92 15.00 29.04 4.55
N GLU A 93 15.21 29.88 3.53
CA GLU A 93 15.67 31.26 3.71
C GLU A 93 14.63 32.11 4.46
N ILE A 94 13.34 31.91 4.18
CA ILE A 94 12.25 32.51 4.98
C ILE A 94 12.37 32.10 6.45
N ILE A 95 12.51 30.79 6.74
CA ILE A 95 12.61 30.28 8.12
C ILE A 95 13.83 30.88 8.83
N LYS A 96 14.97 30.97 8.14
CA LYS A 96 16.21 31.57 8.70
C LYS A 96 16.07 33.06 8.99
N THR A 97 15.21 33.77 8.26
CA THR A 97 14.99 35.21 8.46
C THR A 97 14.26 35.50 9.77
N TYR A 98 13.40 34.58 10.24
CA TYR A 98 12.54 34.78 11.41
C TYR A 98 12.73 33.72 12.51
N PRO A 99 13.93 33.62 13.13
CA PRO A 99 14.20 32.64 14.18
C PRO A 99 13.28 32.81 15.41
N GLU A 100 12.85 34.03 15.71
CA GLU A 100 11.93 34.28 16.83
C GLU A 100 10.54 33.68 16.60
N LEU A 101 10.05 33.63 15.35
CA LEU A 101 8.79 32.93 15.05
C LEU A 101 8.93 31.42 15.26
N VAL A 102 10.09 30.84 14.91
CA VAL A 102 10.39 29.42 15.17
C VAL A 102 10.34 29.11 16.66
N LYS A 103 10.87 29.99 17.52
CA LYS A 103 10.80 29.84 18.98
C LYS A 103 9.36 29.85 19.50
N LEU A 104 8.56 30.82 19.07
CA LEU A 104 7.16 30.93 19.50
C LEU A 104 6.33 29.72 19.08
N LEU A 105 6.52 29.25 17.84
CA LEU A 105 5.87 28.05 17.31
C LEU A 105 6.34 26.78 18.02
N TYR A 106 7.63 26.69 18.38
CA TYR A 106 8.14 25.60 19.20
C TYR A 106 7.53 25.61 20.62
N ILE A 107 7.37 26.77 21.25
CA ILE A 107 6.73 26.90 22.57
C ILE A 107 5.30 26.36 22.51
N ASN A 108 4.51 26.78 21.52
CA ASN A 108 3.16 26.28 21.29
C ASN A 108 3.13 24.75 21.12
N PHE A 109 4.03 24.18 20.31
CA PHE A 109 4.18 22.74 20.13
C PHE A 109 4.56 22.00 21.43
N ALA A 110 5.52 22.54 22.18
CA ALA A 110 6.01 21.95 23.41
C ALA A 110 4.97 21.95 24.52
N MET A 111 4.16 23.00 24.63
CA MET A 111 3.09 23.08 25.63
C MET A 111 2.04 21.97 25.47
N ILE A 112 1.84 21.47 24.25
CA ILE A 112 0.91 20.38 23.96
C ILE A 112 1.57 19.02 24.19
N HIS A 113 2.80 18.82 23.68
CA HIS A 113 3.39 17.49 23.55
C HIS A 113 4.48 17.15 24.56
N TYR A 114 4.93 18.10 25.39
CA TYR A 114 5.91 17.85 26.44
C TYR A 114 5.24 17.21 27.66
N VAL A 115 5.63 15.98 28.00
CA VAL A 115 5.13 15.30 29.20
C VAL A 115 5.79 15.88 30.44
N ASN A 116 5.00 16.47 31.33
CA ASN A 116 5.46 16.95 32.62
C ASN A 116 5.70 15.75 33.55
N PRO A 117 6.94 15.49 34.02
CA PRO A 117 7.20 14.42 34.98
C PRO A 117 6.62 14.79 36.35
N ALA A 118 5.35 14.44 36.55
CA ALA A 118 4.56 14.44 37.77
C ALA A 118 4.60 15.70 38.67
N VAL A 119 3.40 16.05 39.13
CA VAL A 119 3.00 16.94 40.22
C VAL A 119 3.74 16.69 41.57
N ASN A 120 4.58 15.65 41.67
CA ASN A 120 5.38 15.29 42.85
C ASN A 120 6.89 15.55 42.71
N SER A 121 7.39 16.09 41.58
CA SER A 121 8.76 16.60 41.52
C SER A 121 8.76 18.07 41.97
N LEU A 122 9.45 18.35 43.09
CA LEU A 122 9.50 19.68 43.73
C LEU A 122 10.14 20.79 42.85
N THR A 123 10.67 20.46 41.66
CA THR A 123 11.32 21.44 40.76
C THR A 123 11.11 21.12 39.27
N PRO A 124 10.58 22.07 38.46
CA PRO A 124 10.46 21.89 37.01
C PRO A 124 11.82 21.85 36.29
N THR A 125 11.91 21.11 35.17
CA THR A 125 13.11 21.10 34.29
C THR A 125 13.45 22.50 33.75
N LEU A 126 14.74 22.82 33.55
CA LEU A 126 15.22 24.11 33.01
C LEU A 126 14.59 24.48 31.65
N SER A 127 14.35 23.49 30.79
CA SER A 127 13.63 23.63 29.51
C SER A 127 12.17 24.05 29.73
N TYR A 128 11.46 23.42 30.68
CA TYR A 128 10.12 23.83 31.08
C TYR A 128 10.08 25.19 31.82
N GLN A 129 11.13 25.53 32.58
CA GLN A 129 11.26 26.85 33.19
C GLN A 129 11.41 27.95 32.13
N ARG A 130 12.17 27.70 31.05
CA ARG A 130 12.24 28.60 29.88
C ARG A 130 10.90 28.72 29.16
N LEU A 131 10.17 27.60 28.99
CA LEU A 131 8.80 27.59 28.43
C LEU A 131 7.79 28.41 29.28
N ARG A 132 8.02 28.55 30.60
CA ARG A 132 7.15 29.34 31.51
C ARG A 132 7.48 30.83 31.59
N THR A 133 8.68 31.26 31.19
CA THR A 133 9.08 32.68 31.21
C THR A 133 8.54 33.48 30.02
N ASP A 134 8.21 32.82 28.92
CA ASP A 134 7.65 33.45 27.73
C ASP A 134 6.11 33.36 27.72
N THR A 135 5.43 34.40 27.24
CA THR A 135 3.97 34.40 27.10
C THR A 135 3.53 33.33 26.08
N VAL A 136 2.83 32.31 26.56
CA VAL A 136 2.25 31.28 25.70
C VAL A 136 1.07 31.88 24.93
N LEU A 137 1.22 32.02 23.62
CA LEU A 137 0.18 32.54 22.72
C LEU A 137 -0.78 31.42 22.31
N THR A 138 -2.07 31.72 22.23
CA THR A 138 -3.06 30.82 21.58
C THR A 138 -2.78 30.72 20.08
N ASP A 139 -3.42 29.77 19.39
CA ASP A 139 -3.27 29.62 17.94
C ASP A 139 -3.67 30.91 17.19
N GLU A 140 -4.73 31.60 17.63
CA GLU A 140 -5.19 32.87 17.06
C GLU A 140 -4.21 34.03 17.32
N GLU A 141 -3.68 34.11 18.54
CA GLU A 141 -2.69 35.13 18.90
C GLU A 141 -1.37 34.92 18.15
N LEU A 142 -0.97 33.65 17.98
CA LEU A 142 0.22 33.27 17.23
C LEU A 142 0.06 33.57 15.74
N TYR A 143 -1.12 33.30 15.17
CA TYR A 143 -1.47 33.69 13.81
C TYR A 143 -1.34 35.20 13.59
N GLU A 144 -1.96 36.01 14.46
CA GLU A 144 -1.87 37.48 14.38
C GLU A 144 -0.43 37.99 14.57
N LYS A 145 0.36 37.33 15.43
CA LYS A 145 1.79 37.64 15.60
C LYS A 145 2.59 37.35 14.33
N ILE A 146 2.37 36.20 13.68
CA ILE A 146 3.02 35.84 12.41
C ILE A 146 2.65 36.87 11.34
N ARG A 147 1.35 37.18 11.20
CA ARG A 147 0.84 38.16 10.22
C ARG A 147 1.43 39.55 10.39
N ARG A 148 1.68 40.00 11.62
CA ARG A 148 2.30 41.32 11.89
C ARG A 148 3.81 41.33 11.70
N THR A 149 4.46 40.17 11.78
CA THR A 149 5.94 40.06 11.73
C THR A 149 6.46 39.79 10.32
N THR A 150 5.67 39.07 9.51
CA THR A 150 5.99 38.73 8.12
C THR A 150 5.71 39.92 7.20
N SER A 151 6.52 40.06 6.15
CA SER A 151 6.52 41.21 5.25
C SER A 151 5.64 41.00 4.02
N ASN A 152 5.36 39.75 3.66
CA ASN A 152 4.58 39.37 2.49
C ASN A 152 3.78 38.08 2.72
N SER A 153 2.88 37.78 1.78
CA SER A 153 2.02 36.59 1.84
C SER A 153 2.80 35.28 1.80
N HIS A 154 3.94 35.21 1.10
CA HIS A 154 4.73 33.98 1.02
C HIS A 154 5.34 33.61 2.37
N GLU A 155 5.91 34.60 3.08
CA GLU A 155 6.44 34.42 4.43
C GLU A 155 5.35 34.02 5.42
N LEU A 156 4.17 34.67 5.33
CA LEU A 156 3.00 34.31 6.14
C LEU A 156 2.60 32.84 5.92
N MET A 157 2.45 32.40 4.65
CA MET A 157 2.07 31.02 4.32
C MET A 157 3.04 29.98 4.89
N VAL A 158 4.35 30.26 4.88
CA VAL A 158 5.37 29.36 5.45
C VAL A 158 5.13 29.13 6.94
N PHE A 159 4.88 30.18 7.72
CA PHE A 159 4.65 30.06 9.16
C PHE A 159 3.22 29.63 9.51
N GLU A 160 2.23 29.91 8.67
CA GLU A 160 0.90 29.28 8.76
C GLU A 160 1.00 27.75 8.64
N SER A 161 1.88 27.25 7.77
CA SER A 161 2.12 25.81 7.64
C SER A 161 2.68 25.18 8.94
N PHE A 162 3.50 25.91 9.69
CA PHE A 162 3.97 25.47 11.01
C PHE A 162 2.84 25.41 12.04
N LEU A 163 1.93 26.40 12.02
CA LEU A 163 0.76 26.39 12.88
C LEU A 163 -0.17 25.21 12.54
N ILE A 164 -0.37 24.93 11.25
CA ILE A 164 -1.09 23.74 10.78
C ILE A 164 -0.41 22.46 11.30
N PHE A 165 0.93 22.37 11.22
CA PHE A 165 1.67 21.24 11.76
C PHE A 165 1.37 21.04 13.25
N ASN A 166 1.54 22.06 14.09
CA ASN A 166 1.30 21.97 15.53
C ASN A 166 -0.12 21.51 15.86
N LYS A 167 -1.12 22.11 15.20
CA LYS A 167 -2.54 21.81 15.44
C LYS A 167 -2.92 20.37 15.12
N HIS A 168 -2.25 19.75 14.16
CA HIS A 168 -2.63 18.44 13.64
C HIS A 168 -1.76 17.28 14.14
N VAL A 169 -0.67 17.53 14.89
CA VAL A 169 0.07 16.44 15.55
C VAL A 169 -0.75 15.90 16.73
N LEU A 170 -1.02 14.60 16.71
CA LEU A 170 -1.78 13.90 17.75
C LEU A 170 -0.86 13.16 18.74
N LYS A 171 0.23 12.58 18.23
CA LYS A 171 1.26 11.89 19.02
C LYS A 171 2.64 12.17 18.42
N THR A 172 3.68 12.23 19.25
CA THR A 172 5.07 12.35 18.78
C THR A 172 6.05 11.71 19.76
N ASN A 173 7.12 11.13 19.23
CA ASN A 173 8.25 10.65 20.03
C ASN A 173 9.34 11.72 20.25
N PHE A 174 9.12 12.97 19.82
CA PHE A 174 10.13 14.06 19.84
C PHE A 174 10.85 14.21 21.19
N TYR A 175 10.11 14.05 22.30
CA TYR A 175 10.64 14.20 23.66
C TYR A 175 11.15 12.91 24.31
N GLN A 176 11.07 11.77 23.62
CA GLN A 176 11.58 10.51 24.16
C GLN A 176 13.12 10.55 24.23
N PRO A 177 13.73 10.10 25.33
CA PRO A 177 15.18 10.19 25.55
C PRO A 177 16.00 9.16 24.74
N THR A 178 15.43 8.00 24.43
CA THR A 178 15.99 7.05 23.47
C THR A 178 15.09 7.01 22.26
N LYS A 179 15.63 7.27 21.07
CA LYS A 179 14.93 7.17 19.79
C LYS A 179 15.94 7.19 18.66
N VAL A 180 15.60 6.58 17.53
CA VAL A 180 16.51 6.45 16.37
C VAL A 180 16.04 7.27 15.16
N ALA A 181 14.77 7.68 15.14
CA ALA A 181 14.19 8.64 14.21
C ALA A 181 13.04 9.40 14.90
N LEU A 182 12.60 10.50 14.29
CA LEU A 182 11.46 11.29 14.77
C LEU A 182 10.19 10.85 14.06
N SER A 183 9.10 10.73 14.81
CA SER A 183 7.80 10.30 14.28
C SER A 183 6.65 11.17 14.80
N PHE A 184 5.66 11.38 13.93
CA PHE A 184 4.49 12.19 14.19
C PHE A 184 3.24 11.48 13.68
N ARG A 185 2.30 11.13 14.55
CA ARG A 185 0.94 10.71 14.17
C ARG A 185 0.10 11.97 14.01
N MET A 186 -0.46 12.21 12.82
CA MET A 186 -1.13 13.46 12.48
C MET A 186 -2.56 13.28 11.98
N ASP A 187 -3.48 14.17 12.36
CA ASP A 187 -4.79 14.31 11.73
C ASP A 187 -4.63 14.93 10.33
N PRO A 188 -4.94 14.22 9.24
CA PRO A 188 -4.77 14.71 7.88
C PRO A 188 -5.90 15.66 7.42
N SER A 189 -6.80 16.10 8.30
CA SER A 189 -7.96 16.96 7.96
C SER A 189 -7.59 18.32 7.33
N PHE A 190 -6.34 18.77 7.44
CA PHE A 190 -5.83 19.97 6.76
C PHE A 190 -5.58 19.79 5.26
N LEU A 191 -5.58 18.55 4.75
CA LEU A 191 -5.33 18.29 3.33
C LEU A 191 -6.47 18.83 2.47
N PRO A 192 -6.17 19.56 1.38
CA PRO A 192 -7.20 20.15 0.54
C PRO A 192 -7.95 19.08 -0.27
N GLU A 193 -9.28 19.05 -0.16
CA GLU A 193 -10.17 18.06 -0.80
C GLU A 193 -10.06 18.07 -2.33
N ILE A 194 -9.76 19.23 -2.92
CA ILE A 194 -9.52 19.38 -4.37
C ILE A 194 -8.30 18.58 -4.86
N GLU A 195 -7.30 18.38 -4.00
CA GLU A 195 -6.10 17.63 -4.33
C GLU A 195 -6.17 16.17 -3.88
N TYR A 196 -6.81 15.94 -2.73
CA TYR A 196 -6.92 14.65 -2.06
C TYR A 196 -8.41 14.37 -1.77
N PRO A 197 -9.20 13.97 -2.79
CA PRO A 197 -10.66 13.86 -2.68
C PRO A 197 -11.11 12.75 -1.74
N THR A 198 -10.27 11.75 -1.50
CA THR A 198 -10.53 10.71 -0.51
C THR A 198 -9.83 11.11 0.78
N LYS A 199 -10.61 11.37 1.83
CA LYS A 199 -10.06 11.77 3.12
C LYS A 199 -9.28 10.61 3.74
N LEU A 200 -8.05 10.89 4.18
CA LEU A 200 -7.25 9.95 4.95
C LEU A 200 -7.82 9.84 6.37
N PHE A 201 -7.72 8.65 6.97
CA PHE A 201 -8.02 8.43 8.38
C PHE A 201 -6.82 8.79 9.27
N GLY A 202 -5.61 8.52 8.78
CA GLY A 202 -4.41 8.83 9.53
C GLY A 202 -3.16 8.95 8.68
N MET A 203 -2.27 9.82 9.14
CA MET A 203 -0.96 10.05 8.57
C MET A 203 0.11 9.89 9.64
N PHE A 204 1.20 9.23 9.29
CA PHE A 204 2.44 9.21 10.06
C PHE A 204 3.54 9.84 9.21
N LEU A 205 4.24 10.82 9.78
CA LEU A 205 5.45 11.40 9.21
C LEU A 205 6.64 10.89 10.02
N VAL A 206 7.63 10.31 9.34
CA VAL A 206 8.83 9.75 9.97
C VAL A 206 10.08 10.32 9.32
N ILE A 207 10.99 10.85 10.15
CA ILE A 207 12.17 11.59 9.72
C ILE A 207 13.40 11.02 10.43
N GLY A 208 14.30 10.41 9.65
CA GLY A 208 15.61 9.95 10.13
C GLY A 208 16.76 10.62 9.38
N SER A 209 18.00 10.44 9.83
CA SER A 209 19.16 10.97 9.10
C SER A 209 19.28 10.37 7.69
N GLU A 210 18.89 9.11 7.52
CA GLU A 210 19.05 8.35 6.28
C GLU A 210 17.84 8.46 5.34
N PHE A 211 16.69 8.95 5.81
CA PHE A 211 15.46 8.87 5.02
C PHE A 211 14.38 9.88 5.43
N ARG A 212 13.44 10.11 4.50
CA ARG A 212 12.13 10.73 4.78
C ARG A 212 11.05 9.71 4.48
N GLY A 213 10.05 9.59 5.34
CA GLY A 213 9.00 8.60 5.14
C GLY A 213 7.62 9.04 5.61
N PHE A 214 6.62 8.42 4.99
CA PHE A 214 5.22 8.57 5.33
C PHE A 214 4.57 7.20 5.49
N HIS A 215 3.58 7.10 6.39
CA HIS A 215 2.59 6.04 6.41
C HIS A 215 1.20 6.65 6.31
N LEU A 216 0.42 6.29 5.30
CA LEU A 216 -0.93 6.80 5.09
C LEU A 216 -1.93 5.66 5.21
N ARG A 217 -3.07 5.91 5.86
CA ARG A 217 -4.18 4.96 5.96
C ARG A 217 -5.53 5.64 5.74
N PHE A 218 -6.41 4.96 5.00
CA PHE A 218 -7.76 5.44 4.67
C PHE A 218 -8.84 4.98 5.66
N ARG A 219 -8.50 4.03 6.55
CA ARG A 219 -9.39 3.47 7.57
C ARG A 219 -8.64 3.31 8.89
N ASP A 220 -9.40 3.11 9.96
CA ASP A 220 -8.84 2.76 11.26
C ASP A 220 -8.13 1.41 11.20
N VAL A 221 -8.87 0.38 10.78
CA VAL A 221 -8.29 -0.91 10.42
C VAL A 221 -7.85 -0.83 8.96
N ALA A 222 -6.54 -0.73 8.72
CA ALA A 222 -5.99 -0.59 7.39
C ALA A 222 -4.63 -1.29 7.24
N ARG A 223 -4.38 -1.81 6.04
CA ARG A 223 -3.21 -2.65 5.75
C ARG A 223 -2.60 -2.31 4.41
N GLY A 224 -1.27 -2.40 4.34
CA GLY A 224 -0.53 -2.27 3.10
C GLY A 224 0.98 -2.20 3.27
N GLY A 225 1.66 -2.30 2.12
CA GLY A 225 3.10 -2.48 2.06
C GLY A 225 3.93 -1.23 2.40
N ILE A 226 5.18 -1.43 2.81
CA ILE A 226 6.19 -0.38 2.94
C ILE A 226 7.15 -0.45 1.76
N ARG A 227 7.33 0.65 1.02
CA ARG A 227 8.22 0.72 -0.15
C ARG A 227 9.49 1.51 0.16
N ILE A 228 10.65 0.99 -0.26
CA ILE A 228 11.90 1.76 -0.30
C ILE A 228 12.02 2.47 -1.65
N ILE A 229 12.16 3.79 -1.64
CA ILE A 229 12.36 4.61 -2.82
C ILE A 229 13.84 4.98 -2.92
N ARG A 230 14.49 4.47 -3.97
CA ARG A 230 15.88 4.76 -4.33
C ARG A 230 15.96 5.77 -5.47
N SER A 231 17.02 6.57 -5.46
CA SER A 231 17.27 7.62 -6.42
C SER A 231 18.63 7.40 -7.08
N ARG A 232 18.62 7.22 -8.40
CA ARG A 232 19.84 6.96 -9.19
C ARG A 232 20.82 8.14 -9.24
N ASN A 233 20.34 9.36 -9.03
CA ASN A 233 21.10 10.60 -9.04
C ASN A 233 20.35 11.72 -8.29
N ARG A 234 20.98 12.90 -8.19
CA ARG A 234 20.44 14.07 -7.46
C ARG A 234 19.14 14.59 -8.07
N GLU A 235 19.02 14.56 -9.39
CA GLU A 235 17.83 15.01 -10.12
C GLU A 235 16.64 14.10 -9.81
N ALA A 236 16.85 12.77 -9.87
CA ALA A 236 15.86 11.78 -9.47
C ALA A 236 15.46 11.93 -8.00
N TYR A 237 16.43 12.14 -7.09
CA TYR A 237 16.16 12.39 -5.68
C TYR A 237 15.29 13.65 -5.48
N SER A 238 15.59 14.73 -6.19
CA SER A 238 14.79 15.96 -6.12
C SER A 238 13.36 15.76 -6.61
N ILE A 239 13.15 14.96 -7.66
CA ILE A 239 11.80 14.58 -8.14
C ILE A 239 11.08 13.73 -7.08
N ASN A 240 11.69 12.64 -6.65
CA ASN A 240 11.11 11.71 -5.67
C ASN A 240 10.76 12.40 -4.36
N LEU A 241 11.62 13.31 -3.87
CA LEU A 241 11.36 14.08 -2.66
C LEU A 241 10.12 14.97 -2.79
N ARG A 242 9.90 15.58 -3.97
CA ARG A 242 8.71 16.43 -4.20
C ARG A 242 7.43 15.60 -4.30
N SER A 243 7.48 14.44 -4.95
CA SER A 243 6.32 13.57 -5.17
C SER A 243 6.08 12.54 -4.07
N LEU A 244 6.94 12.47 -3.04
CA LEU A 244 6.91 11.41 -2.02
C LEU A 244 5.52 11.21 -1.41
N PHE A 245 4.88 12.29 -0.97
CA PHE A 245 3.54 12.22 -0.37
C PHE A 245 2.48 11.81 -1.41
N ASP A 246 2.51 12.39 -2.60
CA ASP A 246 1.55 12.09 -3.68
C ASP A 246 1.64 10.61 -4.10
N GLU A 247 2.85 10.09 -4.26
CA GLU A 247 3.10 8.68 -4.56
C GLU A 247 2.58 7.79 -3.44
N ASN A 248 2.86 8.13 -2.18
CA ASN A 248 2.38 7.36 -1.05
C ASN A 248 0.83 7.35 -1.00
N TYR A 249 0.19 8.48 -1.23
CA TYR A 249 -1.27 8.62 -1.23
C TYR A 249 -1.89 7.79 -2.36
N ALA A 250 -1.35 7.88 -3.58
CA ALA A 250 -1.82 7.12 -4.73
C ALA A 250 -1.70 5.60 -4.54
N LEU A 251 -0.58 5.14 -3.94
CA LEU A 251 -0.38 3.74 -3.60
C LEU A 251 -1.37 3.26 -2.53
N ALA A 252 -1.59 4.05 -1.47
CA ALA A 252 -2.56 3.73 -0.42
C ALA A 252 -4.00 3.72 -0.94
N ALA A 253 -4.35 4.63 -1.85
CA ALA A 253 -5.68 4.72 -2.47
C ALA A 253 -5.94 3.53 -3.41
N THR A 254 -4.91 3.06 -4.10
CA THR A 254 -4.98 1.82 -4.88
C THR A 254 -5.18 0.61 -3.98
N GLN A 255 -4.47 0.56 -2.84
CA GLN A 255 -4.67 -0.49 -1.84
C GLN A 255 -6.10 -0.51 -1.28
N GLN A 256 -6.71 0.66 -1.06
CA GLN A 256 -8.10 0.79 -0.59
C GLN A 256 -9.09 0.11 -1.55
N ARG A 257 -8.88 0.26 -2.86
CA ARG A 257 -9.73 -0.39 -3.89
C ARG A 257 -9.51 -1.90 -3.96
N LYS A 258 -8.27 -2.37 -3.74
CA LYS A 258 -7.95 -3.81 -3.73
C LYS A 258 -8.52 -4.53 -2.52
N ASN A 259 -8.56 -3.88 -1.36
CA ASN A 259 -8.98 -4.49 -0.10
C ASN A 259 -10.51 -4.59 0.12
N LYS A 260 -11.33 -4.35 -0.90
CA LYS A 260 -12.80 -4.34 -0.80
C LYS A 260 -13.46 -5.60 -0.20
N ASP A 261 -12.81 -6.76 -0.33
CA ASP A 261 -13.35 -8.06 0.17
C ASP A 261 -12.92 -8.41 1.59
N ILE A 262 -12.06 -7.61 2.20
CA ILE A 262 -11.43 -7.89 3.50
C ILE A 262 -11.76 -6.78 4.51
N PRO A 263 -11.63 -7.04 5.82
CA PRO A 263 -11.94 -6.04 6.84
C PRO A 263 -11.06 -4.77 6.76
N GLU A 264 -9.83 -4.89 6.28
CA GLU A 264 -8.88 -3.78 6.31
C GLU A 264 -9.07 -2.81 5.12
N GLY A 265 -9.10 -1.52 5.40
CA GLY A 265 -8.88 -0.50 4.36
C GLY A 265 -7.45 -0.50 3.82
N GLY A 266 -7.19 0.40 2.88
CA GLY A 266 -5.88 0.62 2.29
C GLY A 266 -4.99 1.48 3.17
N SER A 267 -3.75 1.01 3.37
CA SER A 267 -2.65 1.83 3.84
C SER A 267 -1.41 1.64 2.96
N LYS A 268 -0.41 2.50 3.13
CA LYS A 268 0.90 2.33 2.49
C LYS A 268 1.97 3.11 3.23
N GLY A 269 3.16 2.53 3.36
CA GLY A 269 4.37 3.24 3.79
C GLY A 269 5.31 3.52 2.63
N THR A 270 5.99 4.65 2.66
CA THR A 270 7.10 4.98 1.74
C THR A 270 8.30 5.50 2.52
N ILE A 271 9.50 5.07 2.13
CA ILE A 271 10.77 5.47 2.72
C ILE A 271 11.68 5.92 1.57
N LEU A 272 11.84 7.23 1.42
CA LEU A 272 12.79 7.82 0.49
C LEU A 272 14.16 7.92 1.15
N LEU A 273 15.13 7.17 0.63
CA LEU A 273 16.52 7.25 1.09
C LEU A 273 17.14 8.59 0.72
N ASP A 274 17.91 9.15 1.65
CA ASP A 274 18.72 10.34 1.41
C ASP A 274 19.70 10.08 0.26
N VAL A 275 19.99 11.14 -0.51
CA VAL A 275 20.86 11.05 -1.69
C VAL A 275 22.23 10.45 -1.37
N ASN A 276 22.75 10.65 -0.15
CA ASN A 276 24.05 10.15 0.28
C ASN A 276 23.98 8.81 1.04
N GLN A 277 22.79 8.21 1.15
CA GLN A 277 22.54 7.00 1.96
C GLN A 277 21.75 5.93 1.17
N GLN A 278 21.93 5.88 -0.14
CA GLN A 278 21.18 4.97 -1.03
C GLN A 278 21.44 3.49 -0.71
N ASP A 279 22.57 3.17 -0.10
CA ASP A 279 22.98 1.82 0.36
C ASP A 279 22.36 1.41 1.70
N LYS A 280 21.77 2.34 2.46
CA LYS A 280 21.26 2.09 3.84
C LYS A 280 19.77 1.76 3.92
N ALA A 281 19.27 0.95 2.99
CA ALA A 281 17.84 0.59 2.93
C ALA A 281 17.33 -0.09 4.22
N LEU A 282 18.08 -1.09 4.72
CA LEU A 282 17.73 -1.81 5.95
C LEU A 282 17.72 -0.86 7.16
N VAL A 283 18.79 -0.10 7.38
CA VAL A 283 18.89 0.86 8.50
C VAL A 283 17.74 1.87 8.49
N ALA A 284 17.38 2.38 7.30
CA ALA A 284 16.25 3.30 7.17
C ALA A 284 14.91 2.62 7.53
N PHE A 285 14.71 1.39 7.08
CA PHE A 285 13.53 0.59 7.43
C PHE A 285 13.44 0.31 8.94
N GLU A 286 14.54 -0.12 9.57
CA GLU A 286 14.59 -0.42 11.00
C GLU A 286 14.25 0.83 11.84
N LYS A 287 14.88 1.96 11.51
CA LYS A 287 14.63 3.24 12.17
C LYS A 287 13.20 3.73 11.96
N TYR A 288 12.64 3.52 10.76
CA TYR A 288 11.26 3.87 10.45
C TYR A 288 10.29 3.08 11.34
N VAL A 289 10.46 1.76 11.41
CA VAL A 289 9.59 0.88 12.20
C VAL A 289 9.72 1.17 13.70
N ASP A 290 10.94 1.32 14.22
CA ASP A 290 11.17 1.63 15.64
C ASP A 290 10.50 2.95 16.06
N ALA A 291 10.64 3.99 15.23
CA ALA A 291 10.02 5.29 15.50
C ALA A 291 8.50 5.27 15.38
N VAL A 292 7.92 4.43 14.51
CA VAL A 292 6.46 4.23 14.47
C VAL A 292 5.99 3.48 15.72
N LEU A 293 6.70 2.44 16.15
CA LEU A 293 6.37 1.70 17.38
C LEU A 293 6.32 2.62 18.60
N ASP A 294 7.19 3.62 18.68
CA ASP A 294 7.16 4.64 19.75
C ASP A 294 5.81 5.36 19.89
N LEU A 295 4.99 5.40 18.83
CA LEU A 295 3.66 6.02 18.81
C LEU A 295 2.53 5.02 19.09
N LEU A 296 2.79 3.72 18.95
CA LEU A 296 1.78 2.65 19.04
C LEU A 296 1.77 1.94 20.39
N ILE A 297 2.92 1.82 21.04
CA ILE A 297 3.06 1.12 22.33
C ILE A 297 3.20 2.11 23.49
N LEU A 298 2.78 1.69 24.68
CA LEU A 298 3.06 2.44 25.90
C LEU A 298 4.56 2.41 26.17
N GLY A 299 5.13 3.58 26.54
CA GLY A 299 6.52 3.70 26.98
C GLY A 299 6.72 3.03 28.35
N GLU A 300 6.84 1.71 28.35
CA GLU A 300 7.20 0.88 29.52
C GLU A 300 8.28 -0.17 29.15
N THR A 301 8.87 -0.03 27.95
CA THR A 301 10.04 -0.82 27.51
C THR A 301 11.19 -0.64 28.52
N PRO A 302 11.94 -1.69 28.89
CA PRO A 302 12.82 -1.66 30.05
C PRO A 302 13.76 -0.43 30.11
N GLY A 303 13.44 0.52 31.00
CA GLY A 303 14.38 1.45 31.61
C GLY A 303 14.54 2.86 31.04
N ILE A 304 14.10 3.21 29.81
CA ILE A 304 14.42 4.54 29.24
C ILE A 304 13.29 5.22 28.44
N LYS A 305 12.26 4.52 27.94
CA LYS A 305 11.17 5.18 27.17
C LYS A 305 10.16 5.83 28.11
N GLU A 306 9.90 7.12 27.93
CA GLU A 306 8.85 7.86 28.66
C GLU A 306 7.50 7.74 27.95
N ARG A 307 6.40 7.87 28.71
CA ARG A 307 5.05 8.04 28.14
C ARG A 307 5.05 9.29 27.25
N ILE A 308 4.31 9.23 26.15
CA ILE A 308 4.09 10.36 25.25
C ILE A 308 2.69 10.96 25.48
N VAL A 309 2.49 12.21 25.06
CA VAL A 309 1.13 12.79 25.00
C VAL A 309 0.38 12.11 23.86
N ASP A 310 -0.75 11.48 24.20
CA ASP A 310 -1.66 10.85 23.24
C ASP A 310 -2.97 11.64 23.15
N LEU A 311 -3.09 12.49 22.13
CA LEU A 311 -4.33 13.23 21.85
C LEU A 311 -5.37 12.38 21.10
N TYR A 312 -4.97 11.25 20.51
CA TYR A 312 -5.89 10.33 19.82
C TYR A 312 -6.71 9.49 20.79
N LYS A 313 -6.13 9.16 21.96
CA LYS A 313 -6.80 8.51 23.12
C LYS A 313 -7.45 7.16 22.82
N LYS A 314 -7.05 6.49 21.74
CA LYS A 314 -7.53 5.15 21.35
C LYS A 314 -6.34 4.25 21.02
N PRO A 315 -6.44 2.94 21.31
CA PRO A 315 -5.47 1.96 20.83
C PRO A 315 -5.38 2.00 19.31
N GLU A 316 -4.18 1.76 18.79
CA GLU A 316 -3.89 1.85 17.36
C GLU A 316 -2.98 0.67 17.00
N ILE A 317 -3.36 -0.09 15.98
CA ILE A 317 -2.55 -1.19 15.44
C ILE A 317 -2.34 -0.89 13.95
N LEU A 318 -1.12 -1.08 13.47
CA LEU A 318 -0.79 -1.04 12.06
C LEU A 318 -0.44 -2.43 11.57
N PHE A 319 -0.86 -2.74 10.34
CA PHE A 319 -0.60 -4.01 9.68
C PHE A 319 0.29 -3.77 8.46
N PHE A 320 1.60 -3.88 8.65
CA PHE A 320 2.59 -3.70 7.59
C PHE A 320 2.65 -4.92 6.68
N GLY A 321 2.90 -4.67 5.39
CA GLY A 321 3.24 -5.71 4.43
C GLY A 321 4.55 -5.40 3.72
N PRO A 322 5.08 -6.37 2.97
CA PRO A 322 6.20 -6.13 2.09
C PRO A 322 5.76 -5.34 0.84
N ASP A 323 6.69 -4.59 0.28
CA ASP A 323 6.64 -4.02 -1.07
C ASP A 323 8.06 -3.99 -1.65
N GLU A 324 8.27 -3.27 -2.75
CA GLU A 324 9.57 -3.09 -3.38
C GLU A 324 10.63 -2.65 -2.36
N GLY A 325 11.64 -3.51 -2.16
CA GLY A 325 12.78 -3.27 -1.29
C GLY A 325 12.60 -3.58 0.20
N THR A 326 11.49 -4.21 0.63
CA THR A 326 11.24 -4.53 2.05
C THR A 326 10.85 -5.97 2.37
N ALA A 327 10.75 -6.85 1.37
CA ALA A 327 10.32 -8.24 1.56
C ALA A 327 11.10 -8.97 2.68
N ASP A 328 12.43 -8.88 2.64
CA ASP A 328 13.32 -9.56 3.59
C ASP A 328 13.34 -8.94 4.99
N TYR A 329 12.63 -7.82 5.22
CA TYR A 329 12.68 -7.08 6.48
C TYR A 329 11.44 -7.31 7.37
N MET A 330 10.41 -8.01 6.88
CA MET A 330 9.15 -8.21 7.62
C MET A 330 9.33 -9.06 8.87
N ASP A 331 10.23 -10.04 8.83
CA ASP A 331 10.58 -10.91 9.95
C ASP A 331 11.21 -10.11 11.09
N TRP A 332 12.21 -9.28 10.76
CA TRP A 332 12.85 -8.40 11.72
C TRP A 332 11.83 -7.46 12.36
N ALA A 333 10.94 -6.83 11.59
CA ALA A 333 9.96 -5.89 12.13
C ALA A 333 8.97 -6.56 13.12
N SER A 334 8.57 -7.81 12.88
CA SER A 334 7.72 -8.57 13.81
C SER A 334 8.48 -8.97 15.07
N ALA A 335 9.70 -9.48 14.94
CA ALA A 335 10.56 -9.84 16.07
C ALA A 335 10.89 -8.60 16.93
N HIS A 336 11.24 -7.48 16.30
CA HIS A 336 11.49 -6.22 16.98
C HIS A 336 10.26 -5.70 17.72
N ALA A 337 9.07 -5.79 17.13
CA ALA A 337 7.82 -5.45 17.83
C ALA A 337 7.59 -6.34 19.06
N ARG A 338 7.90 -7.65 18.98
CA ARG A 338 7.84 -8.58 20.12
C ARG A 338 8.81 -8.18 21.23
N GLU A 339 10.07 -7.91 20.90
CA GLU A 339 11.11 -7.46 21.85
C GLU A 339 10.75 -6.13 22.52
N ARG A 340 10.11 -5.22 21.77
CA ARG A 340 9.60 -3.94 22.28
C ARG A 340 8.36 -4.10 23.17
N GLY A 341 7.79 -5.30 23.30
CA GLY A 341 6.62 -5.59 24.13
C GLY A 341 5.27 -5.28 23.48
N ALA A 342 5.20 -5.19 22.14
CA ALA A 342 3.95 -4.97 21.44
C ALA A 342 3.07 -6.23 21.50
N SER A 343 1.90 -6.16 22.13
CA SER A 343 0.95 -7.29 22.22
C SER A 343 0.46 -7.79 20.86
N PHE A 344 0.53 -6.94 19.84
CA PHE A 344 0.10 -7.23 18.47
C PHE A 344 1.25 -7.68 17.54
N TRP A 345 2.44 -8.02 18.07
CA TRP A 345 3.64 -8.32 17.28
C TRP A 345 3.42 -9.37 16.18
N LYS A 346 2.58 -10.38 16.44
CA LYS A 346 2.22 -11.46 15.49
C LYS A 346 1.54 -10.94 14.23
N ALA A 347 0.70 -9.92 14.40
CA ALA A 347 -0.10 -9.31 13.36
C ALA A 347 0.55 -8.03 12.78
N PHE A 348 1.59 -7.50 13.45
CA PHE A 348 2.20 -6.22 13.10
C PHE A 348 2.72 -6.16 11.66
N THR A 349 3.29 -7.26 11.17
CA THR A 349 3.69 -7.43 9.77
C THR A 349 3.07 -8.70 9.20
N THR A 350 3.02 -8.78 7.87
CA THR A 350 2.55 -9.96 7.12
C THR A 350 3.54 -10.32 6.02
N GLY A 351 3.36 -11.49 5.40
CA GLY A 351 4.36 -12.00 4.46
C GLY A 351 5.66 -12.37 5.18
N LYS A 352 5.55 -12.71 6.47
CA LYS A 352 6.64 -13.23 7.29
C LYS A 352 7.00 -14.65 6.87
N SER A 353 8.16 -15.11 7.29
CA SER A 353 8.52 -16.52 7.22
C SER A 353 7.54 -17.40 8.01
N GLN A 354 7.46 -18.66 7.61
CA GLN A 354 6.61 -19.64 8.28
C GLN A 354 7.05 -19.88 9.73
N SER A 355 8.34 -19.69 10.04
CA SER A 355 8.87 -19.73 11.41
C SER A 355 8.32 -18.64 12.33
N LEU A 356 7.86 -17.51 11.77
CA LEU A 356 7.15 -16.47 12.52
C LEU A 356 5.63 -16.53 12.31
N GLY A 357 5.11 -17.65 11.81
CA GLY A 357 3.68 -17.87 11.59
C GLY A 357 3.11 -17.14 10.39
N GLY A 358 3.96 -16.70 9.46
CA GLY A 358 3.52 -16.11 8.20
C GLY A 358 3.00 -17.14 7.20
N ILE A 359 2.25 -16.68 6.20
CA ILE A 359 1.78 -17.50 5.08
C ILE A 359 2.43 -16.97 3.79
N PRO A 360 3.59 -17.50 3.37
CA PRO A 360 4.31 -16.99 2.20
C PRO A 360 3.46 -17.11 0.93
N HIS A 361 3.16 -15.95 0.32
CA HIS A 361 2.29 -15.90 -0.85
C HIS A 361 2.90 -16.67 -2.04
N ASP A 362 4.21 -16.58 -2.18
CA ASP A 362 4.98 -17.22 -3.25
C ASP A 362 4.98 -18.75 -3.12
N THR A 363 5.19 -19.29 -1.92
CA THR A 363 5.17 -20.74 -1.68
C THR A 363 3.82 -21.37 -1.99
N TYR A 364 2.72 -20.64 -1.74
CA TYR A 364 1.36 -21.16 -1.87
C TYR A 364 0.60 -20.67 -3.10
N GLY A 365 1.24 -19.84 -3.94
CA GLY A 365 0.65 -19.26 -5.15
C GLY A 365 -0.60 -18.44 -4.87
N MET A 366 -0.65 -17.73 -3.74
CA MET A 366 -1.89 -17.08 -3.25
C MET A 366 -2.45 -16.08 -4.26
N THR A 367 -1.61 -15.23 -4.82
CA THR A 367 -2.00 -14.27 -5.87
C THR A 367 -2.40 -14.99 -7.16
N THR A 368 -1.60 -15.98 -7.59
CA THR A 368 -1.84 -16.73 -8.81
C THR A 368 -3.16 -17.49 -8.77
N ARG A 369 -3.55 -18.10 -7.65
CA ARG A 369 -4.84 -18.80 -7.52
C ARG A 369 -6.02 -17.90 -7.84
N SER A 370 -5.94 -16.63 -7.42
CA SER A 370 -6.95 -15.62 -7.76
C SER A 370 -6.96 -15.33 -9.27
N VAL A 371 -5.79 -15.04 -9.86
CA VAL A 371 -5.66 -14.77 -11.30
C VAL A 371 -6.15 -15.95 -12.14
N HIS A 372 -5.71 -17.14 -11.79
CA HIS A 372 -6.06 -18.37 -12.47
C HIS A 372 -7.56 -18.68 -12.37
N GLN A 373 -8.20 -18.36 -11.24
CA GLN A 373 -9.65 -18.52 -11.11
C GLN A 373 -10.45 -17.60 -12.05
N TYR A 374 -9.93 -16.42 -12.40
CA TYR A 374 -10.51 -15.57 -13.44
C TYR A 374 -10.35 -16.20 -14.84
N VAL A 375 -9.17 -16.76 -15.14
CA VAL A 375 -8.90 -17.52 -16.38
C VAL A 375 -9.88 -18.69 -16.51
N LEU A 376 -10.00 -19.52 -15.46
CA LEU A 376 -10.98 -20.61 -15.40
C LEU A 376 -12.42 -20.12 -15.51
N GLY A 377 -12.73 -18.94 -14.98
CA GLY A 377 -14.04 -18.29 -15.17
C GLY A 377 -14.38 -18.05 -16.63
N ILE A 378 -13.43 -17.50 -17.40
CA ILE A 378 -13.59 -17.29 -18.84
C ILE A 378 -13.84 -18.63 -19.53
N TYR A 379 -13.04 -19.65 -19.20
CA TYR A 379 -13.17 -20.98 -19.79
C TYR A 379 -14.53 -21.61 -19.48
N ARG A 380 -15.01 -21.51 -18.23
CA ARG A 380 -16.35 -21.98 -17.84
C ARG A 380 -17.47 -21.28 -18.61
N LYS A 381 -17.40 -19.95 -18.78
CA LYS A 381 -18.43 -19.17 -19.49
C LYS A 381 -18.47 -19.45 -20.98
N LEU A 382 -17.33 -19.81 -21.57
CA LEU A 382 -17.19 -19.98 -23.01
C LEU A 382 -17.07 -21.45 -23.44
N GLY A 383 -17.14 -22.40 -22.50
CA GLY A 383 -17.02 -23.83 -22.77
C GLY A 383 -15.64 -24.24 -23.29
N LEU A 384 -14.60 -23.50 -22.93
CA LEU A 384 -13.22 -23.79 -23.34
C LEU A 384 -12.60 -24.83 -22.40
N LYS A 385 -11.78 -25.73 -22.97
CA LYS A 385 -10.93 -26.65 -22.22
C LYS A 385 -9.55 -26.05 -22.11
N GLU A 386 -9.07 -25.87 -20.89
CA GLU A 386 -7.81 -25.18 -20.60
C GLU A 386 -6.63 -25.72 -21.42
N GLU A 387 -6.49 -27.05 -21.50
CA GLU A 387 -5.42 -27.74 -22.22
C GLU A 387 -5.33 -27.41 -23.72
N ASN A 388 -6.41 -26.88 -24.30
CA ASN A 388 -6.48 -26.53 -25.72
C ASN A 388 -6.26 -25.03 -25.99
N VAL A 389 -6.15 -24.21 -24.94
CA VAL A 389 -6.04 -22.76 -25.09
C VAL A 389 -4.58 -22.35 -25.18
N ALA A 390 -4.23 -21.61 -26.24
CA ALA A 390 -2.91 -21.03 -26.40
C ALA A 390 -2.74 -19.79 -25.50
N LYS A 391 -1.71 -19.78 -24.65
CA LYS A 391 -1.42 -18.70 -23.68
C LYS A 391 -0.07 -18.03 -23.96
N LEU A 392 -0.05 -16.70 -23.88
CA LEU A 392 1.16 -15.91 -23.67
C LEU A 392 1.23 -15.52 -22.18
N GLN A 393 2.44 -15.55 -21.62
CA GLN A 393 2.71 -15.06 -20.27
C GLN A 393 3.90 -14.09 -20.28
N THR A 394 3.78 -12.97 -19.57
CA THR A 394 4.94 -12.19 -19.13
C THR A 394 5.19 -12.45 -17.65
N GLY A 395 6.43 -12.34 -17.20
CA GLY A 395 6.85 -12.87 -15.90
C GLY A 395 7.29 -14.31 -16.03
N GLY A 396 8.57 -14.57 -15.72
CA GLY A 396 9.23 -15.84 -15.99
C GLY A 396 8.96 -16.92 -14.96
N PRO A 397 9.53 -18.12 -15.17
CA PRO A 397 9.50 -19.21 -14.21
C PRO A 397 10.32 -18.91 -12.92
N ASP A 398 11.08 -17.83 -12.90
CA ASP A 398 11.80 -17.31 -11.74
C ASP A 398 10.91 -16.48 -10.80
N GLY A 399 9.90 -15.81 -11.33
CA GLY A 399 9.02 -14.91 -10.56
C GLY A 399 7.95 -15.65 -9.74
N ASP A 400 7.41 -15.00 -8.71
CA ASP A 400 6.30 -15.53 -7.89
C ASP A 400 5.10 -15.90 -8.76
N LEU A 401 4.44 -14.89 -9.34
CA LEU A 401 3.23 -15.13 -10.11
C LEU A 401 3.48 -16.02 -11.32
N GLY A 402 4.59 -15.79 -12.02
CA GLY A 402 4.92 -16.48 -13.28
C GLY A 402 5.22 -17.96 -13.08
N SER A 403 6.00 -18.32 -12.07
CA SER A 403 6.29 -19.72 -11.74
C SER A 403 5.05 -20.45 -11.24
N ASN A 404 4.25 -19.81 -10.39
CA ASN A 404 3.03 -20.40 -9.85
C ASN A 404 1.97 -20.57 -10.94
N GLU A 405 1.88 -19.63 -11.89
CA GLU A 405 0.96 -19.74 -13.03
C GLU A 405 1.37 -20.92 -13.92
N ILE A 406 2.67 -21.13 -14.16
CA ILE A 406 3.17 -22.33 -14.85
C ILE A 406 2.77 -23.59 -14.09
N LYS A 407 2.96 -23.64 -12.77
CA LYS A 407 2.68 -24.83 -11.94
C LYS A 407 1.19 -25.19 -11.88
N ILE A 408 0.29 -24.21 -11.80
CA ILE A 408 -1.14 -24.45 -11.61
C ILE A 408 -1.89 -24.65 -12.93
N SER A 409 -1.45 -23.99 -14.00
CA SER A 409 -2.11 -24.06 -15.30
C SER A 409 -1.87 -25.36 -16.04
N LYS A 410 -2.76 -25.67 -16.98
CA LYS A 410 -2.70 -26.81 -17.90
C LYS A 410 -2.70 -26.38 -19.37
N ASP A 411 -2.70 -25.08 -19.62
CA ASP A 411 -2.80 -24.52 -20.96
C ASP A 411 -1.59 -24.84 -21.85
N LYS A 412 -1.81 -24.61 -23.16
CA LYS A 412 -0.75 -24.61 -24.14
C LYS A 412 0.02 -23.29 -24.05
N THR A 413 1.00 -23.24 -23.15
CA THR A 413 1.87 -22.08 -22.99
C THR A 413 2.77 -21.93 -24.24
N CYS A 414 2.46 -20.96 -25.10
CA CYS A 414 3.19 -20.74 -26.35
C CYS A 414 4.30 -19.70 -26.20
N GLY A 415 4.27 -18.86 -25.17
CA GLY A 415 5.31 -17.84 -24.99
C GLY A 415 5.48 -17.41 -23.55
N ILE A 416 6.73 -17.21 -23.15
CA ILE A 416 7.14 -16.66 -21.86
C ILE A 416 8.13 -15.53 -22.12
N VAL A 417 7.87 -14.38 -21.49
CA VAL A 417 8.77 -13.21 -21.52
C VAL A 417 9.20 -12.90 -20.10
N ASP A 418 10.50 -12.92 -19.83
CA ASP A 418 11.05 -12.66 -18.49
C ASP A 418 12.21 -11.64 -18.50
N GLY A 419 12.92 -11.55 -17.38
CA GLY A 419 14.07 -10.68 -17.21
C GLY A 419 15.16 -10.90 -18.27
N SER A 420 15.37 -12.16 -18.67
CA SER A 420 16.45 -12.63 -19.54
C SER A 420 16.13 -12.60 -21.02
N GLY A 421 14.86 -12.63 -21.44
CA GLY A 421 14.52 -12.60 -22.87
C GLY A 421 13.10 -13.02 -23.23
N VAL A 422 12.97 -13.61 -24.42
CA VAL A 422 11.75 -14.21 -24.99
C VAL A 422 11.98 -15.68 -25.27
N LEU A 423 11.06 -16.53 -24.80
CA LEU A 423 10.93 -17.94 -25.20
C LEU A 423 9.57 -18.10 -25.88
N TYR A 424 9.54 -18.60 -27.11
CA TYR A 424 8.30 -18.75 -27.85
C TYR A 424 8.30 -20.03 -28.68
N ASP A 425 7.17 -20.74 -28.65
CA ASP A 425 6.88 -21.85 -29.52
C ASP A 425 5.38 -21.89 -29.84
N SER A 426 5.02 -21.70 -31.11
CA SER A 426 3.62 -21.78 -31.57
C SER A 426 2.99 -23.17 -31.40
N GLU A 427 3.81 -24.22 -31.29
CA GLU A 427 3.37 -25.59 -31.03
C GLU A 427 3.25 -25.90 -29.54
N GLY A 428 3.57 -24.93 -28.67
CA GLY A 428 3.55 -25.05 -27.22
C GLY A 428 4.93 -25.39 -26.67
N ILE A 429 5.33 -24.72 -25.60
CA ILE A 429 6.61 -24.95 -24.93
C ILE A 429 6.50 -26.21 -24.07
N ASP A 430 7.56 -27.02 -24.05
CA ASP A 430 7.62 -28.26 -23.27
C ASP A 430 7.31 -28.02 -21.77
N ARG A 431 6.21 -28.65 -21.31
CA ARG A 431 5.68 -28.43 -19.96
C ARG A 431 6.57 -29.02 -18.87
N SER A 432 7.28 -30.11 -19.14
CA SER A 432 8.21 -30.71 -18.17
C SER A 432 9.40 -29.79 -17.89
N GLU A 433 9.89 -29.14 -18.95
CA GLU A 433 10.99 -28.19 -18.85
C GLU A 433 10.57 -26.89 -18.18
N LEU A 434 9.37 -26.39 -18.49
CA LEU A 434 8.82 -25.24 -17.78
C LEU A 434 8.61 -25.52 -16.29
N ALA A 435 8.14 -26.72 -15.93
CA ALA A 435 8.01 -27.13 -14.53
C ALA A 435 9.37 -27.16 -13.83
N ARG A 436 10.41 -27.72 -14.47
CA ARG A 436 11.78 -27.70 -13.94
C ARG A 436 12.27 -26.28 -13.68
N LEU A 437 12.09 -25.37 -14.64
CA LEU A 437 12.48 -23.96 -14.45
C LEU A 437 11.70 -23.30 -13.31
N ALA A 438 10.38 -23.53 -13.24
CA ALA A 438 9.50 -22.94 -12.24
C ALA A 438 9.76 -23.46 -10.81
N GLU A 439 10.13 -24.73 -10.67
CA GLU A 439 10.52 -25.35 -9.39
C GLU A 439 11.85 -24.79 -8.90
N ASN A 440 12.82 -24.64 -9.79
CA ASN A 440 14.17 -24.17 -9.47
C ASN A 440 14.34 -22.65 -9.54
N ARG A 441 13.26 -21.90 -9.82
CA ARG A 441 13.26 -20.43 -9.98
C ARG A 441 14.28 -19.92 -11.00
N LEU A 442 14.34 -20.57 -12.15
CA LEU A 442 15.27 -20.24 -13.22
C LEU A 442 14.58 -19.47 -14.34
N MET A 443 15.22 -18.39 -14.81
CA MET A 443 14.81 -17.68 -16.01
C MET A 443 14.94 -18.56 -17.26
N ILE A 444 14.27 -18.19 -18.35
CA ILE A 444 14.27 -18.91 -19.63
C ILE A 444 15.65 -19.03 -20.28
N SER A 445 16.63 -18.23 -19.87
CA SER A 445 18.05 -18.40 -20.26
C SER A 445 18.61 -19.78 -19.89
N ASN A 446 17.95 -20.49 -18.97
CA ASN A 446 18.28 -21.86 -18.59
C ASN A 446 17.41 -22.93 -19.28
N PHE A 447 16.51 -22.53 -20.19
CA PHE A 447 15.66 -23.47 -20.92
C PHE A 447 16.47 -24.36 -21.86
N ASP A 448 16.22 -25.67 -21.85
CA ASP A 448 16.80 -26.61 -22.80
C ASP A 448 16.20 -26.43 -24.21
N ILE A 449 16.94 -25.73 -25.08
CA ILE A 449 16.54 -25.40 -26.46
C ILE A 449 16.24 -26.67 -27.29
N SER A 450 16.82 -27.82 -26.96
CA SER A 450 16.55 -29.08 -27.69
C SER A 450 15.10 -29.55 -27.59
N LYS A 451 14.35 -29.03 -26.60
CA LYS A 451 12.93 -29.31 -26.39
C LYS A 451 11.99 -28.36 -27.15
N LEU A 452 12.52 -27.38 -27.89
CA LEU A 452 11.71 -26.56 -28.78
C LEU A 452 11.34 -27.33 -30.04
N SER A 453 10.16 -27.07 -30.57
CA SER A 453 9.80 -27.50 -31.92
C SER A 453 10.66 -26.78 -32.96
N PRO A 454 10.65 -27.22 -34.24
CA PRO A 454 11.30 -26.49 -35.33
C PRO A 454 10.80 -25.04 -35.53
N LYS A 455 9.67 -24.66 -34.93
CA LYS A 455 9.12 -23.30 -34.97
C LYS A 455 9.45 -22.49 -33.71
N GLY A 456 9.98 -23.14 -32.68
CA GLY A 456 10.32 -22.51 -31.41
C GLY A 456 11.64 -21.75 -31.46
N PHE A 457 11.77 -20.72 -30.64
CA PHE A 457 13.01 -19.98 -30.46
C PHE A 457 13.13 -19.42 -29.04
N ARG A 458 14.38 -19.10 -28.69
CA ARG A 458 14.73 -18.28 -27.53
C ARG A 458 15.63 -17.14 -28.00
N VAL A 459 15.31 -15.91 -27.59
CA VAL A 459 16.13 -14.72 -27.83
C VAL A 459 16.40 -14.06 -26.49
N LEU A 460 17.67 -13.92 -26.12
CA LEU A 460 18.11 -13.29 -24.87
C LEU A 460 18.38 -11.79 -25.06
N VAL A 461 18.30 -11.03 -23.98
CA VAL A 461 18.41 -9.56 -24.01
C VAL A 461 19.77 -9.04 -24.47
N ASP A 462 20.81 -9.85 -24.34
CA ASP A 462 22.20 -9.60 -24.71
C ASP A 462 22.56 -10.09 -26.13
N GLU A 463 21.62 -10.76 -26.81
CA GLU A 463 21.82 -11.22 -28.18
C GLU A 463 21.43 -10.14 -29.21
N VAL A 464 22.19 -10.12 -30.31
CA VAL A 464 22.01 -9.19 -31.43
C VAL A 464 22.05 -9.94 -32.76
N ASN A 465 21.27 -9.48 -33.74
CA ASN A 465 21.14 -10.09 -35.07
C ASN A 465 20.75 -11.58 -35.05
N VAL A 466 19.84 -11.97 -34.15
CA VAL A 466 19.38 -13.36 -34.05
C VAL A 466 18.42 -13.68 -35.18
N LYS A 467 18.73 -14.69 -35.98
CA LYS A 467 17.84 -15.18 -37.05
C LYS A 467 16.85 -16.20 -36.49
N LEU A 468 15.57 -15.87 -36.53
CA LEU A 468 14.49 -16.76 -36.08
C LEU A 468 14.22 -17.89 -37.10
N PRO A 469 13.53 -18.97 -36.70
CA PRO A 469 13.08 -20.02 -37.62
C PRO A 469 12.21 -19.51 -38.78
N SER A 470 11.51 -18.38 -38.59
CA SER A 470 10.76 -17.70 -39.66
C SER A 470 11.64 -17.07 -40.74
N GLY A 471 12.94 -16.92 -40.48
CA GLY A 471 13.88 -16.17 -41.31
C GLY A 471 14.00 -14.68 -40.95
N GLU A 472 13.14 -14.16 -40.07
CA GLU A 472 13.23 -12.80 -39.53
C GLU A 472 14.50 -12.62 -38.70
N ILE A 473 15.14 -11.45 -38.81
CA ILE A 473 16.34 -11.11 -38.04
C ILE A 473 15.92 -10.13 -36.93
N ILE A 474 16.28 -10.45 -35.69
CA ILE A 474 16.07 -9.61 -34.52
C ILE A 474 17.36 -8.87 -34.22
N ASP A 475 17.36 -7.56 -34.45
CA ASP A 475 18.55 -6.71 -34.31
C ASP A 475 19.03 -6.60 -32.85
N ASP A 476 18.08 -6.42 -31.91
CA ASP A 476 18.34 -6.19 -30.48
C ASP A 476 17.37 -6.99 -29.61
N GLY A 477 17.91 -7.97 -28.87
CA GLY A 477 17.13 -8.85 -28.00
C GLY A 477 16.41 -8.11 -26.86
N LEU A 478 17.00 -7.03 -26.33
CA LEU A 478 16.38 -6.24 -25.27
C LEU A 478 15.10 -5.53 -25.75
N SER A 479 15.17 -4.85 -26.89
CA SER A 479 14.03 -4.22 -27.55
C SER A 479 12.98 -5.25 -27.95
N PHE A 480 13.41 -6.41 -28.45
CA PHE A 480 12.51 -7.50 -28.79
C PHE A 480 11.74 -8.00 -27.56
N ARG A 481 12.45 -8.32 -26.45
CA ARG A 481 11.83 -8.68 -25.16
C ARG A 481 10.81 -7.63 -24.72
N ASN A 482 11.20 -6.36 -24.74
CA ASN A 482 10.37 -5.25 -24.29
C ASN A 482 9.08 -5.10 -25.09
N ASN A 483 9.07 -5.49 -26.37
CA ASN A 483 7.96 -5.29 -27.30
C ASN A 483 7.30 -6.60 -27.74
N PHE A 484 7.73 -7.76 -27.24
CA PHE A 484 7.30 -9.06 -27.78
C PHE A 484 5.79 -9.29 -27.71
N HIS A 485 5.16 -8.87 -26.61
CA HIS A 485 3.71 -8.93 -26.44
C HIS A 485 2.94 -8.09 -27.48
N LEU A 486 3.59 -7.10 -28.11
CA LEU A 486 3.06 -6.28 -29.21
C LEU A 486 3.42 -6.83 -30.59
N ASN A 487 4.28 -7.85 -30.68
CA ASN A 487 4.78 -8.36 -31.96
C ASN A 487 3.69 -9.20 -32.66
N PRO A 488 3.35 -8.92 -33.94
CA PRO A 488 2.36 -9.66 -34.75
C PRO A 488 2.51 -11.19 -34.77
N MET A 489 3.71 -11.70 -34.54
CA MET A 489 4.00 -13.14 -34.56
C MET A 489 3.33 -13.92 -33.43
N VAL A 490 2.96 -13.27 -32.33
CA VAL A 490 2.29 -13.93 -31.21
C VAL A 490 0.88 -14.36 -31.62
N LYS A 491 0.67 -15.67 -31.71
CA LYS A 491 -0.62 -16.31 -32.00
C LYS A 491 -1.15 -17.04 -30.76
N THR A 492 -1.73 -16.31 -29.81
CA THR A 492 -2.34 -16.89 -28.59
C THR A 492 -3.68 -16.25 -28.31
N GLU A 493 -4.59 -16.99 -27.68
CA GLU A 493 -5.94 -16.49 -27.38
C GLU A 493 -5.99 -15.77 -26.04
N VAL A 494 -5.19 -16.26 -25.08
CA VAL A 494 -5.11 -15.72 -23.72
C VAL A 494 -3.76 -15.04 -23.52
N PHE A 495 -3.79 -13.91 -22.83
CA PHE A 495 -2.61 -13.25 -22.31
C PHE A 495 -2.75 -13.04 -20.79
N VAL A 496 -1.84 -13.64 -20.02
CA VAL A 496 -1.77 -13.48 -18.56
C VAL A 496 -0.46 -12.77 -18.22
N PRO A 497 -0.45 -11.44 -18.06
CA PRO A 497 0.75 -10.76 -17.58
C PRO A 497 0.93 -11.05 -16.09
N CYS A 498 1.92 -11.87 -15.74
CA CYS A 498 2.35 -12.18 -14.37
C CYS A 498 3.55 -11.35 -13.92
N GLY A 499 4.13 -10.56 -14.83
CA GLY A 499 5.22 -9.62 -14.57
C GLY A 499 5.36 -8.62 -15.72
N GLY A 500 6.28 -7.68 -15.60
CA GLY A 500 6.51 -6.63 -16.59
C GLY A 500 6.58 -5.25 -15.95
N ARG A 501 6.83 -4.24 -16.77
CA ARG A 501 6.87 -2.85 -16.31
C ARG A 501 5.46 -2.29 -16.23
N PRO A 502 5.16 -1.42 -15.25
CA PRO A 502 3.93 -0.63 -15.30
C PRO A 502 3.80 0.08 -16.65
N GLU A 503 2.58 0.19 -17.14
CA GLU A 503 2.22 0.87 -18.39
C GLU A 503 2.97 0.31 -19.61
N SER A 504 3.30 -0.99 -19.60
CA SER A 504 3.87 -1.67 -20.77
C SER A 504 2.95 -1.56 -21.99
N VAL A 505 1.63 -1.50 -21.77
CA VAL A 505 0.65 -1.19 -22.81
C VAL A 505 -0.12 0.08 -22.47
N ASP A 506 0.02 1.08 -23.33
CA ASP A 506 -0.58 2.40 -23.20
C ASP A 506 -1.42 2.78 -24.42
N LEU A 507 -1.97 4.00 -24.43
CA LEU A 507 -2.77 4.48 -25.56
C LEU A 507 -1.95 4.59 -26.87
N GLN A 508 -0.63 4.80 -26.77
CA GLN A 508 0.26 4.97 -27.92
C GLN A 508 0.50 3.64 -28.63
N ASN A 509 0.65 2.55 -27.87
CA ASN A 509 1.07 1.26 -28.41
C ASN A 509 -0.03 0.19 -28.49
N VAL A 510 -1.17 0.36 -27.79
CA VAL A 510 -2.27 -0.63 -27.75
C VAL A 510 -2.84 -0.97 -29.13
N GLY A 511 -2.72 -0.07 -30.12
CA GLY A 511 -3.12 -0.36 -31.50
C GLY A 511 -2.40 -1.56 -32.11
N ARG A 512 -1.19 -1.90 -31.64
CA ARG A 512 -0.42 -3.08 -32.09
C ARG A 512 -0.95 -4.41 -31.56
N LEU A 513 -1.86 -4.37 -30.58
CA LEU A 513 -2.60 -5.53 -30.10
C LEU A 513 -3.89 -5.77 -30.88
N LEU A 514 -4.18 -4.94 -31.88
CA LEU A 514 -5.31 -5.09 -32.79
C LEU A 514 -4.78 -5.54 -34.15
N ASP A 515 -5.54 -6.39 -34.83
CA ASP A 515 -5.25 -6.77 -36.21
C ASP A 515 -5.74 -5.71 -37.21
N ALA A 516 -5.60 -5.99 -38.51
CA ALA A 516 -5.99 -5.06 -39.57
C ALA A 516 -7.50 -4.76 -39.59
N ASP A 517 -8.32 -5.68 -39.08
CA ASP A 517 -9.78 -5.54 -38.98
C ASP A 517 -10.21 -4.96 -37.61
N ASN A 518 -9.24 -4.48 -36.82
CA ASN A 518 -9.43 -3.93 -35.49
C ASN A 518 -9.98 -4.94 -34.46
N HIS A 519 -9.77 -6.24 -34.70
CA HIS A 519 -10.04 -7.28 -33.71
C HIS A 519 -8.83 -7.47 -32.78
N PRO A 520 -9.06 -7.83 -31.50
CA PRO A 520 -7.99 -8.01 -30.55
C PRO A 520 -7.25 -9.31 -30.84
N ARG A 521 -5.91 -9.22 -30.88
CA ARG A 521 -5.05 -10.38 -31.08
C ARG A 521 -5.09 -11.33 -29.88
N PHE A 522 -5.23 -10.79 -28.68
CA PHE A 522 -5.57 -11.54 -27.47
C PHE A 522 -7.06 -11.37 -27.17
N LYS A 523 -7.83 -12.44 -27.28
CA LYS A 523 -9.27 -12.41 -26.98
C LYS A 523 -9.53 -12.21 -25.49
N TYR A 524 -8.64 -12.74 -24.64
CA TYR A 524 -8.81 -12.78 -23.20
C TYR A 524 -7.54 -12.30 -22.50
N ILE A 525 -7.69 -11.34 -21.59
CA ILE A 525 -6.58 -10.76 -20.82
C ILE A 525 -6.96 -10.77 -19.34
N VAL A 526 -6.11 -11.37 -18.51
CA VAL A 526 -6.29 -11.39 -17.05
C VAL A 526 -5.01 -10.87 -16.40
N GLU A 527 -5.06 -9.65 -15.85
CA GLU A 527 -3.87 -9.00 -15.32
C GLU A 527 -3.46 -9.55 -13.95
N GLY A 528 -2.33 -10.27 -13.90
CA GLY A 528 -1.68 -10.64 -12.64
C GLY A 528 -0.74 -9.55 -12.10
N ALA A 529 0.05 -8.94 -12.99
CA ALA A 529 0.95 -7.84 -12.69
C ALA A 529 0.17 -6.55 -12.42
N ASN A 530 0.64 -5.75 -11.48
CA ASN A 530 0.03 -4.45 -11.21
C ASN A 530 0.32 -3.47 -12.36
N LEU A 531 -0.72 -2.77 -12.82
CA LEU A 531 -0.65 -1.66 -13.78
C LEU A 531 0.02 -2.00 -15.12
N PHE A 532 -0.05 -3.24 -15.61
CA PHE A 532 0.58 -3.59 -16.90
C PHE A 532 -0.07 -2.81 -18.07
N PHE A 533 -1.40 -2.70 -18.07
CA PHE A 533 -2.14 -1.86 -19.01
C PHE A 533 -2.56 -0.53 -18.36
N THR A 534 -2.55 0.56 -19.14
CA THR A 534 -3.26 1.81 -18.78
C THR A 534 -4.77 1.62 -18.87
N GLN A 535 -5.55 2.49 -18.23
CA GLN A 535 -7.01 2.40 -18.28
C GLN A 535 -7.54 2.59 -19.71
N GLU A 536 -6.94 3.51 -20.46
CA GLU A 536 -7.26 3.83 -21.84
C GLU A 536 -6.99 2.63 -22.76
N ALA A 537 -5.87 1.92 -22.53
CA ALA A 537 -5.57 0.69 -23.27
C ALA A 537 -6.60 -0.40 -23.00
N ARG A 538 -7.01 -0.61 -21.73
CA ARG A 538 -8.08 -1.57 -21.38
C ARG A 538 -9.38 -1.23 -22.12
N LEU A 539 -9.80 0.03 -22.06
CA LEU A 539 -11.03 0.49 -22.73
C LEU A 539 -10.99 0.30 -24.24
N ARG A 540 -9.84 0.58 -24.88
CA ARG A 540 -9.68 0.38 -26.33
C ARG A 540 -9.75 -1.10 -26.71
N LEU A 541 -9.15 -1.99 -25.91
CA LEU A 541 -9.22 -3.44 -26.13
C LEU A 541 -10.63 -3.99 -25.92
N GLU A 542 -11.32 -3.56 -24.87
CA GLU A 542 -12.70 -3.98 -24.61
C GLU A 542 -13.66 -3.50 -25.71
N ARG A 543 -13.48 -2.29 -26.24
CA ARG A 543 -14.25 -1.79 -27.41
C ARG A 543 -14.00 -2.61 -28.67
N ALA A 544 -12.80 -3.16 -28.83
CA ALA A 544 -12.47 -4.08 -29.92
C ALA A 544 -13.05 -5.50 -29.71
N GLY A 545 -13.60 -5.80 -28.53
CA GLY A 545 -14.23 -7.08 -28.20
C GLY A 545 -13.39 -8.00 -27.31
N ALA A 546 -12.26 -7.53 -26.79
CA ALA A 546 -11.46 -8.32 -25.84
C ALA A 546 -12.16 -8.41 -24.47
N VAL A 547 -12.04 -9.55 -23.80
CA VAL A 547 -12.43 -9.68 -22.40
C VAL A 547 -11.21 -9.35 -21.55
N VAL A 548 -11.27 -8.23 -20.84
CA VAL A 548 -10.16 -7.77 -19.98
C VAL A 548 -10.61 -7.76 -18.52
N PHE A 549 -9.87 -8.47 -17.67
CA PHE A 549 -9.99 -8.39 -16.23
C PHE A 549 -8.76 -7.70 -15.64
N LYS A 550 -9.02 -6.58 -14.96
CA LYS A 550 -7.95 -5.75 -14.44
C LYS A 550 -7.33 -6.29 -13.17
N ASP A 551 -6.10 -5.87 -12.92
CA ASP A 551 -5.27 -6.28 -11.79
C ASP A 551 -5.96 -6.11 -10.43
N ALA A 552 -6.59 -4.97 -10.18
CA ALA A 552 -7.26 -4.68 -8.90
C ALA A 552 -8.43 -5.61 -8.58
N SER A 553 -8.90 -6.41 -9.55
CA SER A 553 -9.84 -7.52 -9.36
C SER A 553 -9.11 -8.87 -9.37
N ALA A 554 -8.30 -9.13 -10.40
CA ALA A 554 -7.76 -10.46 -10.65
C ALA A 554 -6.66 -10.90 -9.66
N ASN A 555 -5.81 -9.99 -9.17
CA ASN A 555 -4.62 -10.32 -8.38
C ASN A 555 -4.77 -10.15 -6.86
N LYS A 556 -6.00 -10.22 -6.35
CA LYS A 556 -6.31 -9.96 -4.92
C LYS A 556 -5.94 -11.09 -3.96
N GLY A 557 -5.58 -12.27 -4.46
CA GLY A 557 -5.31 -13.42 -3.60
C GLY A 557 -4.23 -13.18 -2.54
N GLY A 558 -3.18 -12.42 -2.88
CA GLY A 558 -2.16 -12.01 -1.92
C GLY A 558 -2.73 -11.15 -0.78
N VAL A 559 -3.60 -10.16 -1.06
CA VAL A 559 -4.17 -9.31 0.00
C VAL A 559 -5.15 -10.08 0.89
N THR A 560 -5.91 -11.02 0.31
CA THR A 560 -6.82 -11.90 1.07
C THR A 560 -6.04 -12.85 1.99
N SER A 561 -4.98 -13.51 1.50
CA SER A 561 -4.13 -14.38 2.32
C SER A 561 -3.56 -13.63 3.52
N SER A 562 -3.04 -12.44 3.24
CA SER A 562 -2.48 -11.53 4.22
C SER A 562 -3.48 -11.06 5.30
N SER A 563 -4.73 -10.80 4.93
CA SER A 563 -5.79 -10.45 5.89
C SER A 563 -6.13 -11.63 6.81
N LEU A 564 -6.15 -12.84 6.25
CA LEU A 564 -6.38 -14.05 7.03
C LEU A 564 -5.17 -14.40 7.93
N GLU A 565 -3.94 -14.09 7.49
CA GLU A 565 -2.75 -14.16 8.35
C GLU A 565 -2.88 -13.22 9.57
N VAL A 566 -3.30 -11.96 9.36
CA VAL A 566 -3.60 -11.01 10.45
C VAL A 566 -4.68 -11.56 11.37
N LEU A 567 -5.76 -12.08 10.81
CA LEU A 567 -6.88 -12.62 11.58
C LEU A 567 -6.43 -13.78 12.48
N ALA A 568 -5.67 -14.74 11.94
CA ALA A 568 -5.11 -15.84 12.74
C ALA A 568 -4.18 -15.33 13.85
N ALA A 569 -3.31 -14.36 13.53
CA ALA A 569 -2.41 -13.75 14.50
C ALA A 569 -3.11 -13.02 15.64
N LEU A 570 -4.24 -12.37 15.38
CA LEU A 570 -5.07 -11.71 16.40
C LEU A 570 -5.95 -12.70 17.19
N SER A 571 -6.24 -13.87 16.62
CA SER A 571 -7.13 -14.88 17.23
C SER A 571 -6.45 -15.69 18.33
N PHE A 572 -5.15 -15.93 18.20
CA PHE A 572 -4.37 -16.75 19.13
C PHE A 572 -3.62 -15.89 20.16
N ASN A 573 -3.45 -16.42 21.37
CA ASN A 573 -2.42 -15.90 22.29
C ASN A 573 -1.01 -16.30 21.80
N ASP A 574 0.06 -15.95 22.53
CA ASP A 574 1.43 -16.19 22.05
C ASP A 574 1.80 -17.68 22.05
N GLU A 575 1.31 -18.47 23.01
CA GLU A 575 1.57 -19.90 23.12
C GLU A 575 0.83 -20.68 22.03
N GLU A 576 -0.48 -20.43 21.88
CA GLU A 576 -1.31 -21.05 20.84
C GLU A 576 -0.83 -20.67 19.43
N PHE A 577 -0.34 -19.44 19.23
CA PHE A 577 0.19 -19.03 17.93
C PHE A 577 1.49 -19.77 17.60
N ALA A 578 2.36 -19.96 18.60
CA ALA A 578 3.57 -20.77 18.45
C ALA A 578 3.23 -22.23 18.13
N GLU A 579 2.22 -22.79 18.78
CA GLU A 579 1.78 -24.18 18.55
C GLU A 579 1.13 -24.38 17.17
N HIS A 580 0.26 -23.46 16.75
CA HIS A 580 -0.62 -23.69 15.60
C HIS A 580 -0.16 -23.03 14.31
N MET A 581 0.61 -21.93 14.37
CA MET A 581 0.99 -21.15 13.20
C MET A 581 2.48 -21.19 12.90
N GLN A 582 3.36 -21.32 13.91
CA GLN A 582 4.80 -21.31 13.67
C GLN A 582 5.31 -22.67 13.15
N VAL A 583 6.00 -22.64 12.03
CA VAL A 583 6.62 -23.81 11.40
C VAL A 583 8.09 -23.89 11.78
N THR A 584 8.53 -25.07 12.21
CA THR A 584 9.95 -25.35 12.48
C THR A 584 10.51 -26.29 11.43
N ALA A 585 11.84 -26.45 11.39
CA ALA A 585 12.49 -27.37 10.44
C ALA A 585 11.97 -28.81 10.57
N ASP A 586 11.62 -29.24 11.78
CA ASP A 586 11.22 -30.62 12.09
C ASP A 586 9.70 -30.82 12.15
N HIS A 587 8.92 -29.73 12.21
CA HIS A 587 7.48 -29.81 12.43
C HIS A 587 6.70 -28.68 11.75
N ILE A 588 5.74 -29.07 10.89
CA ILE A 588 4.70 -28.20 10.32
C ILE A 588 3.38 -28.52 11.03
N PRO A 589 2.80 -27.59 11.83
CA PRO A 589 1.55 -27.84 12.54
C PRO A 589 0.41 -28.26 11.60
N ALA A 590 -0.39 -29.24 12.02
CA ALA A 590 -1.54 -29.72 11.25
C ALA A 590 -2.56 -28.59 11.02
N PHE A 591 -2.79 -27.75 12.04
CA PHE A 591 -3.63 -26.57 11.93
C PHE A 591 -3.16 -25.65 10.81
N TYR A 592 -1.87 -25.31 10.77
CA TYR A 592 -1.30 -24.42 9.75
C TYR A 592 -1.56 -24.94 8.34
N GLN A 593 -1.33 -26.23 8.08
CA GLN A 593 -1.53 -26.82 6.75
C GLN A 593 -2.99 -26.75 6.29
N GLU A 594 -3.94 -27.10 7.17
CA GLU A 594 -5.37 -27.04 6.84
C GLU A 594 -5.87 -25.59 6.75
N TYR A 595 -5.35 -24.70 7.58
CA TYR A 595 -5.67 -23.27 7.52
C TYR A 595 -5.22 -22.66 6.20
N VAL A 596 -4.01 -22.97 5.72
CA VAL A 596 -3.52 -22.51 4.41
C VAL A 596 -4.40 -23.00 3.26
N LYS A 597 -4.90 -24.26 3.31
CA LYS A 597 -5.85 -24.78 2.32
C LYS A 597 -7.19 -24.05 2.37
N GLU A 598 -7.69 -23.74 3.57
CA GLU A 598 -8.90 -22.93 3.73
C GLU A 598 -8.71 -21.51 3.18
N VAL A 599 -7.56 -20.88 3.43
CA VAL A 599 -7.18 -19.58 2.86
C VAL A 599 -7.21 -19.62 1.33
N GLN A 600 -6.61 -20.63 0.70
CA GLN A 600 -6.65 -20.83 -0.75
C GLN A 600 -8.10 -20.95 -1.27
N THR A 601 -8.93 -21.72 -0.58
CA THR A 601 -10.35 -21.90 -0.93
C THR A 601 -11.12 -20.57 -0.83
N ILE A 602 -10.86 -19.77 0.20
CA ILE A 602 -11.49 -18.44 0.37
C ILE A 602 -11.08 -17.50 -0.77
N ILE A 603 -9.79 -17.50 -1.16
CA ILE A 603 -9.27 -16.72 -2.29
C ILE A 603 -9.99 -17.10 -3.58
N GLU A 604 -10.03 -18.38 -3.90
CA GLU A 604 -10.65 -18.90 -5.13
C GLU A 604 -12.16 -18.63 -5.15
N ARG A 605 -12.84 -18.73 -4.01
CA ARG A 605 -14.26 -18.38 -3.87
C ARG A 605 -14.49 -16.88 -4.10
N ASN A 606 -13.69 -16.02 -3.50
CA ASN A 606 -13.85 -14.57 -3.65
C ASN A 606 -13.59 -14.12 -5.10
N ALA A 607 -12.53 -14.65 -5.74
CA ALA A 607 -12.24 -14.42 -7.15
C ALA A 607 -13.39 -14.88 -8.05
N HIS A 608 -13.97 -16.06 -7.77
CA HIS A 608 -15.13 -16.57 -8.51
C HIS A 608 -16.35 -15.65 -8.39
N LEU A 609 -16.69 -15.21 -7.18
CA LEU A 609 -17.87 -14.36 -6.94
C LEU A 609 -17.75 -13.01 -7.65
N GLU A 610 -16.59 -12.38 -7.59
CA GLU A 610 -16.37 -11.12 -8.30
C GLU A 610 -16.37 -11.32 -9.83
N PHE A 611 -15.74 -12.38 -10.33
CA PHE A 611 -15.80 -12.72 -11.75
C PHE A 611 -17.25 -12.84 -12.25
N GLU A 612 -18.10 -13.58 -11.52
CA GLU A 612 -19.50 -13.77 -11.87
C GLU A 612 -20.28 -12.45 -11.84
N ALA A 613 -20.01 -11.59 -10.86
CA ALA A 613 -20.61 -10.26 -10.78
C ALA A 613 -20.21 -9.39 -11.97
N LEU A 614 -18.92 -9.28 -12.27
CA LEU A 614 -18.40 -8.50 -13.40
C LEU A 614 -18.95 -9.02 -14.74
N TRP A 615 -19.00 -10.33 -14.90
CA TRP A 615 -19.54 -10.95 -16.11
C TRP A 615 -21.01 -10.61 -16.31
N ARG A 616 -21.83 -10.78 -15.27
CA ARG A 616 -23.26 -10.48 -15.29
C ARG A 616 -23.53 -9.00 -15.53
N GLU A 617 -22.85 -8.11 -14.81
CA GLU A 617 -23.07 -6.66 -14.95
C GLU A 617 -22.65 -6.16 -16.34
N HIS A 618 -21.56 -6.68 -16.90
CA HIS A 618 -21.17 -6.36 -18.28
C HIS A 618 -22.22 -6.84 -19.28
N GLN A 619 -22.76 -8.05 -19.11
CA GLN A 619 -23.81 -8.56 -20.00
C GLN A 619 -25.07 -7.69 -19.98
N ARG A 620 -25.45 -7.21 -18.78
CA ARG A 620 -26.62 -6.35 -18.53
C ARG A 620 -26.45 -4.93 -19.05
N THR A 621 -25.34 -4.28 -18.73
CA THR A 621 -25.13 -2.83 -18.95
C THR A 621 -24.32 -2.51 -20.20
N LYS A 622 -23.55 -3.48 -20.72
CA LYS A 622 -22.51 -3.29 -21.75
C LYS A 622 -21.37 -2.36 -21.33
N THR A 623 -21.34 -1.92 -20.07
CA THR A 623 -20.22 -1.15 -19.52
C THR A 623 -18.95 -2.01 -19.51
N PRO A 624 -17.78 -1.46 -19.88
CA PRO A 624 -16.51 -2.18 -19.83
C PRO A 624 -16.22 -2.76 -18.43
N ARG A 625 -15.72 -3.99 -18.37
CA ARG A 625 -15.39 -4.70 -17.12
C ARG A 625 -14.35 -3.97 -16.29
N SER A 626 -13.41 -3.28 -16.95
CA SER A 626 -12.41 -2.45 -16.27
C SER A 626 -13.03 -1.29 -15.48
N ILE A 627 -14.14 -0.71 -15.95
CA ILE A 627 -14.91 0.33 -15.26
C ILE A 627 -15.77 -0.30 -14.16
N LEU A 628 -16.51 -1.38 -14.49
CA LEU A 628 -17.34 -2.10 -13.52
C LEU A 628 -16.54 -2.61 -12.32
N SER A 629 -15.26 -2.94 -12.50
CA SER A 629 -14.35 -3.30 -11.42
C SER A 629 -14.16 -2.16 -10.41
N ASP A 630 -14.01 -0.92 -10.87
CA ASP A 630 -13.97 0.25 -9.98
C ASP A 630 -15.34 0.50 -9.35
N ASP A 631 -16.42 0.44 -10.12
CA ASP A 631 -17.78 0.69 -9.62
C ASP A 631 -18.17 -0.30 -8.51
N LEU A 632 -17.89 -1.60 -8.69
CA LEU A 632 -18.09 -2.62 -7.67
C LEU A 632 -17.26 -2.33 -6.42
N SER A 633 -16.00 -1.91 -6.60
CA SER A 633 -15.12 -1.57 -5.48
C SER A 633 -15.68 -0.41 -4.66
N LEU A 634 -16.10 0.66 -5.33
CA LEU A 634 -16.68 1.83 -4.70
C LEU A 634 -17.99 1.50 -3.99
N ALA A 635 -18.86 0.70 -4.62
CA ALA A 635 -20.13 0.25 -4.02
C ALA A 635 -19.90 -0.58 -2.75
N ILE A 636 -18.96 -1.54 -2.78
CA ILE A 636 -18.63 -2.37 -1.61
C ILE A 636 -18.05 -1.52 -0.48
N VAL A 637 -17.08 -0.65 -0.78
CA VAL A 637 -16.44 0.20 0.24
C VAL A 637 -17.47 1.12 0.89
N LYS A 638 -18.33 1.77 0.09
CA LYS A 638 -19.39 2.66 0.59
C LYS A 638 -20.41 1.92 1.44
N LEU A 639 -20.84 0.73 1.00
CA LEU A 639 -21.79 -0.07 1.77
C LEU A 639 -21.18 -0.57 3.07
N ASN A 640 -19.92 -1.00 3.05
CA ASN A 640 -19.20 -1.43 4.25
C ASN A 640 -19.14 -0.30 5.29
N GLU A 641 -18.80 0.93 4.88
CA GLU A 641 -18.83 2.10 5.77
C GLU A 641 -20.20 2.31 6.42
N ASN A 642 -21.27 2.26 5.62
CA ASN A 642 -22.62 2.44 6.12
C ASN A 642 -23.00 1.32 7.10
N LEU A 643 -22.68 0.06 6.79
CA LEU A 643 -23.00 -1.09 7.63
C LEU A 643 -22.30 -1.02 8.99
N GLN A 644 -21.05 -0.54 9.03
CA GLN A 644 -20.32 -0.35 10.29
C GLN A 644 -20.95 0.71 11.22
N GLN A 645 -21.82 1.58 10.70
CA GLN A 645 -22.51 2.62 11.46
C GLN A 645 -23.98 2.29 11.75
N THR A 646 -24.49 1.16 11.25
CA THR A 646 -25.90 0.80 11.41
C THR A 646 -26.19 0.06 12.71
N SER A 647 -27.46 0.11 13.13
CA SER A 647 -28.00 -0.69 14.25
C SER A 647 -28.02 -2.20 14.00
N LEU A 648 -27.70 -2.67 12.79
CA LEU A 648 -27.58 -4.10 12.50
C LEU A 648 -26.48 -4.75 13.34
N TRP A 649 -25.39 -4.02 13.62
CA TRP A 649 -24.33 -4.49 14.50
C TRP A 649 -24.81 -4.73 15.93
N ASP A 650 -25.77 -3.95 16.39
CA ASP A 650 -26.29 -4.00 17.77
C ASP A 650 -27.20 -5.22 17.99
N ASN A 651 -27.68 -5.87 16.92
CA ASN A 651 -28.40 -7.13 17.01
C ASN A 651 -27.42 -8.29 17.23
N LEU A 652 -27.26 -8.69 18.50
CA LEU A 652 -26.34 -9.75 18.92
C LEU A 652 -26.56 -11.08 18.19
N ALA A 653 -27.81 -11.50 17.98
CA ALA A 653 -28.11 -12.78 17.34
C ALA A 653 -27.73 -12.76 15.86
N LEU A 654 -28.12 -11.69 15.15
CA LEU A 654 -27.74 -11.49 13.75
C LEU A 654 -26.21 -11.41 13.60
N ARG A 655 -25.55 -10.68 14.50
CA ARG A 655 -24.10 -10.54 14.52
C ARG A 655 -23.40 -11.90 14.62
N LYS A 656 -23.86 -12.79 15.50
CA LYS A 656 -23.26 -14.13 15.65
C LYS A 656 -23.40 -14.94 14.37
N VAL A 657 -24.60 -15.03 13.80
CA VAL A 657 -24.86 -15.79 12.55
C VAL A 657 -23.98 -15.30 11.40
N VAL A 658 -23.84 -13.97 11.23
CA VAL A 658 -23.00 -13.42 10.16
C VAL A 658 -21.52 -13.72 10.40
N LEU A 659 -21.05 -13.59 11.64
CA LEU A 659 -19.65 -13.86 11.98
C LEU A 659 -19.29 -15.34 11.87
N GLU A 660 -20.20 -16.27 12.17
CA GLU A 660 -20.01 -17.70 11.94
C GLU A 660 -19.78 -18.05 10.47
N GLU A 661 -20.35 -17.29 9.54
CA GLU A 661 -20.07 -17.46 8.11
C GLU A 661 -18.85 -16.67 7.62
N ALA A 662 -18.54 -15.55 8.28
CA ALA A 662 -17.46 -14.66 7.89
C ALA A 662 -16.07 -15.12 8.37
N PHE A 663 -15.98 -15.68 9.58
CA PHE A 663 -14.73 -16.23 10.10
C PHE A 663 -14.37 -17.56 9.39
N PRO A 664 -13.07 -17.85 9.21
CA PRO A 664 -12.62 -19.16 8.76
C PRO A 664 -13.07 -20.28 9.71
N ASN A 665 -13.52 -21.41 9.16
CA ASN A 665 -14.03 -22.53 9.95
C ASN A 665 -12.95 -23.15 10.83
N MET A 666 -11.69 -23.17 10.37
CA MET A 666 -10.58 -23.67 11.18
C MET A 666 -10.41 -22.84 12.45
N LEU A 667 -10.48 -21.51 12.36
CA LEU A 667 -10.41 -20.63 13.54
C LEU A 667 -11.63 -20.80 14.45
N LEU A 668 -12.83 -20.93 13.88
CA LEU A 668 -14.06 -21.19 14.65
C LEU A 668 -13.97 -22.50 15.43
N LYS A 669 -13.46 -23.57 14.82
CA LYS A 669 -13.28 -24.88 15.46
C LYS A 669 -12.21 -24.86 16.54
N GLN A 670 -11.11 -24.15 16.30
CA GLN A 670 -9.96 -24.15 17.21
C GLN A 670 -10.14 -23.20 18.40
N VAL A 671 -10.69 -22.00 18.18
CA VAL A 671 -10.75 -20.92 19.18
C VAL A 671 -12.17 -20.70 19.71
N GLY A 672 -13.18 -20.92 18.87
CA GLY A 672 -14.59 -20.62 19.18
C GLY A 672 -14.95 -19.15 18.96
N LEU A 673 -16.20 -18.90 18.52
CA LEU A 673 -16.68 -17.56 18.15
C LEU A 673 -16.58 -16.53 19.29
N GLU A 674 -17.02 -16.89 20.50
CA GLU A 674 -17.01 -15.96 21.64
C GLU A 674 -15.59 -15.50 21.99
N THR A 675 -14.64 -16.45 22.02
CA THR A 675 -13.23 -16.17 22.27
C THR A 675 -12.62 -15.31 21.16
N LEU A 676 -12.96 -15.58 19.89
CA LEU A 676 -12.53 -14.76 18.76
C LEU A 676 -13.02 -13.32 18.91
N MET A 677 -14.29 -13.13 19.26
CA MET A 677 -14.88 -11.80 19.47
C MET A 677 -14.28 -11.05 20.66
N GLN A 678 -13.76 -11.76 21.66
CA GLN A 678 -13.08 -11.16 22.81
C GLN A 678 -11.63 -10.78 22.51
N ARG A 679 -10.90 -11.61 21.75
CA ARG A 679 -9.46 -11.41 21.48
C ARG A 679 -9.19 -10.48 20.30
N VAL A 680 -9.99 -10.58 19.25
CA VAL A 680 -9.87 -9.71 18.07
C VAL A 680 -10.45 -8.33 18.42
N PRO A 681 -9.74 -7.22 18.14
CA PRO A 681 -10.23 -5.88 18.43
C PRO A 681 -11.63 -5.62 17.86
N GLU A 682 -12.52 -4.99 18.65
CA GLU A 682 -13.93 -4.81 18.26
C GLU A 682 -14.07 -4.08 16.92
N ASN A 683 -13.25 -3.06 16.65
CA ASN A 683 -13.24 -2.34 15.38
C ASN A 683 -12.89 -3.26 14.20
N TYR A 684 -12.03 -4.27 14.40
CA TYR A 684 -11.69 -5.28 13.41
C TYR A 684 -12.84 -6.27 13.19
N VAL A 685 -13.48 -6.77 14.26
CA VAL A 685 -14.65 -7.67 14.14
C VAL A 685 -15.82 -6.96 13.43
N ARG A 686 -16.05 -5.68 13.76
CA ARG A 686 -17.05 -4.85 13.08
C ARG A 686 -16.72 -4.66 11.60
N ALA A 687 -15.44 -4.49 11.27
CA ALA A 687 -14.98 -4.41 9.89
C ALA A 687 -15.20 -5.73 9.13
N ILE A 688 -14.97 -6.90 9.75
CA ILE A 688 -15.26 -8.22 9.16
C ILE A 688 -16.74 -8.35 8.83
N PHE A 689 -17.61 -7.99 9.78
CA PHE A 689 -19.05 -8.02 9.60
C PHE A 689 -19.50 -7.16 8.42
N GLY A 690 -19.02 -5.91 8.37
CA GLY A 690 -19.36 -4.97 7.30
C GLY A 690 -18.83 -5.40 5.93
N SER A 691 -17.56 -5.83 5.83
CA SER A 691 -16.96 -6.23 4.55
C SER A 691 -17.57 -7.52 4.01
N TYR A 692 -17.89 -8.48 4.87
CA TYR A 692 -18.53 -9.74 4.48
C TYR A 692 -19.91 -9.48 3.88
N LEU A 693 -20.78 -8.75 4.59
CA LEU A 693 -22.12 -8.43 4.08
C LEU A 693 -22.07 -7.57 2.82
N ALA A 694 -21.24 -6.52 2.81
CA ALA A 694 -21.15 -5.60 1.69
C ALA A 694 -20.70 -6.30 0.39
N SER A 695 -19.61 -7.08 0.45
CA SER A 695 -19.08 -7.78 -0.72
C SER A 695 -20.08 -8.82 -1.26
N ARG A 696 -20.69 -9.63 -0.39
CA ARG A 696 -21.67 -10.66 -0.79
C ARG A 696 -22.94 -10.05 -1.37
N PHE A 697 -23.42 -8.95 -0.80
CA PHE A 697 -24.58 -8.23 -1.33
C PHE A 697 -24.28 -7.65 -2.73
N VAL A 698 -23.20 -6.89 -2.87
CA VAL A 698 -22.87 -6.23 -4.13
C VAL A 698 -22.52 -7.25 -5.23
N TYR A 699 -21.81 -8.34 -4.91
CA TYR A 699 -21.57 -9.39 -5.91
C TYR A 699 -22.84 -10.12 -6.34
N LYS A 700 -23.84 -10.23 -5.47
CA LYS A 700 -25.12 -10.86 -5.81
C LYS A 700 -26.05 -9.93 -6.59
N TYR A 701 -26.18 -8.67 -6.18
CA TYR A 701 -27.21 -7.75 -6.70
C TYR A 701 -26.68 -6.61 -7.58
N GLY A 702 -25.36 -6.46 -7.71
CA GLY A 702 -24.74 -5.39 -8.50
C GLY A 702 -24.52 -4.09 -7.73
N THR A 703 -24.10 -3.04 -8.43
CA THR A 703 -23.75 -1.72 -7.86
C THR A 703 -24.95 -0.83 -7.55
N GLU A 704 -26.07 -1.05 -8.27
CA GLU A 704 -27.32 -0.29 -8.11
C GLU A 704 -28.50 -1.24 -7.81
N PRO A 705 -28.49 -1.89 -6.65
CA PRO A 705 -29.55 -2.82 -6.28
C PRO A 705 -30.85 -2.08 -5.92
N SER A 706 -31.99 -2.78 -6.00
CA SER A 706 -33.28 -2.22 -5.60
C SER A 706 -33.28 -1.88 -4.10
N GLN A 707 -34.13 -0.95 -3.68
CA GLN A 707 -34.27 -0.56 -2.27
C GLN A 707 -34.66 -1.74 -1.36
N PHE A 708 -35.31 -2.78 -1.91
CA PHE A 708 -35.73 -3.98 -1.18
C PHE A 708 -34.69 -5.12 -1.23
N ALA A 709 -33.70 -5.06 -2.12
CA ALA A 709 -32.73 -6.13 -2.32
C ALA A 709 -31.94 -6.43 -1.05
N PHE A 710 -31.58 -5.41 -0.26
CA PHE A 710 -30.84 -5.62 0.99
C PHE A 710 -31.69 -6.33 2.04
N PHE A 711 -33.00 -6.06 2.08
CA PHE A 711 -33.92 -6.77 2.95
C PHE A 711 -34.02 -8.25 2.57
N GLU A 712 -34.16 -8.57 1.30
CA GLU A 712 -34.13 -9.97 0.82
C GLU A 712 -32.80 -10.66 1.10
N PHE A 713 -31.69 -9.93 0.98
CA PHE A 713 -30.35 -10.44 1.27
C PHE A 713 -30.16 -10.76 2.75
N ILE A 714 -30.63 -9.89 3.66
CA ILE A 714 -30.41 -10.06 5.10
C ILE A 714 -31.41 -11.03 5.74
N SER A 715 -32.59 -11.22 5.13
CA SER A 715 -33.68 -12.03 5.66
C SER A 715 -33.27 -13.46 6.07
N PRO A 716 -32.48 -14.22 5.29
CA PRO A 716 -32.01 -15.54 5.71
C PRO A 716 -31.15 -15.52 6.99
N TYR A 717 -30.33 -14.48 7.18
CA TYR A 717 -29.52 -14.33 8.40
C TYR A 717 -30.41 -13.99 9.60
N SER A 718 -31.41 -13.14 9.40
CA SER A 718 -32.39 -12.81 10.45
C SER A 718 -33.22 -14.02 10.87
N LEU A 719 -33.61 -14.89 9.94
CA LEU A 719 -34.33 -16.12 10.25
C LEU A 719 -33.46 -17.10 11.06
N LYS A 720 -32.19 -17.29 10.66
CA LYS A 720 -31.22 -18.08 11.43
C LYS A 720 -31.00 -17.49 12.84
N ALA A 721 -31.01 -16.17 12.98
CA ALA A 721 -30.82 -15.50 14.27
C ALA A 721 -32.03 -15.60 15.21
N GLN A 722 -33.20 -15.95 14.69
CA GLN A 722 -34.42 -16.18 15.48
C GLN A 722 -34.57 -17.64 15.94
N GLN A 723 -33.84 -18.55 15.29
CA GLN A 723 -33.73 -19.97 15.66
C GLN A 723 -32.64 -20.15 16.70
#